data_AF-A0A8T3YCF1-F1
#
_entry.id   AF-A0A8T3YCF1-F1
#
_cell.length_a   1.000
_cell.length_b   1.000
_cell.length_c   1.000
_cell.angle_alpha   90.00
_cell.angle_beta   90.00
_cell.angle_gamma   90.00
#
_symmetry.space_group_name_H-M   'P 1'
#
loop_
_entity.id
_entity.type
_entity.pdbx_description
1 polymer ?
#
loop_
_entity_poly.entity_id
_entity_poly.type
_entity_poly.pdbx_seq_one_letter_code
_entity_poly.pdbx_strand_id
1 'polypeptide(L)'
;MRYRPIIFLVVLLAAVVFISGCTQEQTDKPTTNTPTKTSEIGAKFSCENDNSKIQTRGYILLMGLADHTKEGWISEKNLMEQDPKSKFVLVYDQDENSHLSEISQKFLADAHAVLKENPVDELVIFGASVGGVTSSYSISKLNFTGPVALHTLSSPLKGYDFRGVGEAFLGERAVFEKEIALGLEPFQTPGKNIKVYHHKTITDTVLKDYYCGNFASLCDPVKIQNNNIQGSKEFFYPQYDHNPLMGFVIREVLKCYNPEISEFLEKEKSTLQRGEVLGSLCTGEENCEKFCQNNKGICTDYCNKNPETLLCQKPFAYDCTYNPENPICQKSQPQSMSVESTKNQPPVLKNLGVNIDSWNRQTNLAGDLIFTKNLLFDDGRVYNDKVFLDFGSKDKYRPNDIGSIEYWFYVPLGTKLEAPSDGFVQVVFFNHTQDWGINIKSKDSNWIVSFEHVLNLKVKDGDFVKAGDIVAEAAPRITFKNEIAMTELVVWQGGSQGVVKYCPFQFLDESLKQIYGNKINQLTEDWEEFIGKDVYQQEKWSLPGCLVDKIVEAQTSNTPIQSNTLSPSSTPTQTTAVRIAENQAWVPDVFTQPVPPGASTTRLVLPAPIEKIAITKIGAFGAHQGGHPEGLDHEWIEIKDDVPINSWGDGEVTKVYENRPGESRIVINFGDGLVGEYMEIKTPLVKAGDKVIAGQPIGYGIPAYNNPGYQSGEFVLGDNNRRDGVKSWVVQYGSSVSPFDYLRDEIKQQLISEFTKQVIEPYISKGQSIETVNPWESYFTNPLLIHKQNKGTIVGEWYLKSKKWAKDDSPDIIILLKANTKYYNQNRVVASDHEEERFVGTWEADYNSKTFIFNSNVYGLLYGIFELDESGPRATLKIEYQTGSYPQGFSDKSLTYIERDAVQRGEDATALGVWSPT
;
A
#
# COMPACT_ATOMS: atom_id res chain seq x y z
N MET A 1 -21.66 6.78 -68.15
CA MET A 1 -20.59 6.13 -68.94
C MET A 1 -19.37 6.06 -68.03
N ARG A 2 -19.04 4.94 -67.38
CA ARG A 2 -18.51 3.62 -67.81
C ARG A 2 -16.97 3.58 -67.93
N TYR A 3 -16.42 2.60 -67.22
CA TYR A 3 -15.09 1.97 -67.24
C TYR A 3 -13.94 2.65 -66.48
N ARG A 4 -13.00 1.95 -65.82
CA ARG A 4 -12.84 0.66 -65.10
C ARG A 4 -11.30 0.51 -64.84
N PRO A 5 -10.85 -0.42 -63.97
CA PRO A 5 -9.57 -0.38 -63.25
C PRO A 5 -8.46 -1.21 -63.90
N ILE A 6 -7.25 -1.20 -63.31
CA ILE A 6 -6.19 -2.19 -63.61
C ILE A 6 -5.72 -2.85 -62.31
N ILE A 7 -5.91 -4.17 -62.31
CA ILE A 7 -5.33 -5.25 -61.49
C ILE A 7 -3.99 -5.64 -62.15
N PHE A 8 -2.96 -6.09 -61.41
CA PHE A 8 -2.30 -7.36 -61.71
C PHE A 8 -1.39 -7.90 -60.58
N LEU A 9 -1.61 -9.19 -60.39
CA LEU A 9 -0.99 -10.22 -59.54
C LEU A 9 0.13 -10.91 -60.34
N VAL A 10 1.26 -11.29 -59.73
CA VAL A 10 2.10 -12.38 -60.27
C VAL A 10 2.66 -13.24 -59.13
N VAL A 11 2.51 -14.55 -59.34
CA VAL A 11 2.94 -15.71 -58.56
C VAL A 11 4.04 -16.45 -59.34
N LEU A 12 4.87 -17.24 -58.64
CA LEU A 12 5.55 -18.53 -59.02
C LEU A 12 7.10 -18.58 -58.98
N LEU A 13 7.61 -19.34 -57.98
CA LEU A 13 8.22 -20.69 -58.07
C LEU A 13 9.07 -21.10 -59.30
N ALA A 14 10.31 -21.52 -59.04
CA ALA A 14 11.01 -22.76 -59.49
C ALA A 14 12.46 -22.74 -58.88
N ALA A 15 13.05 -23.72 -58.19
CA ALA A 15 13.13 -25.20 -58.22
C ALA A 15 14.42 -25.76 -58.90
N VAL A 16 15.13 -26.66 -58.17
CA VAL A 16 15.76 -27.94 -58.64
C VAL A 16 17.17 -27.86 -59.31
N VAL A 17 18.20 -28.75 -59.17
CA VAL A 17 18.50 -30.04 -58.46
C VAL A 17 20.01 -30.44 -58.69
N PHE A 18 20.57 -31.38 -57.90
CA PHE A 18 21.31 -32.65 -58.24
C PHE A 18 22.17 -33.12 -57.04
N ILE A 19 21.77 -34.12 -56.21
CA ILE A 19 21.79 -35.62 -56.28
C ILE A 19 23.17 -36.30 -56.08
N SER A 20 23.29 -37.12 -55.03
CA SER A 20 23.68 -38.56 -54.98
C SER A 20 24.13 -38.91 -53.54
N GLY A 21 23.86 -40.06 -52.90
CA GLY A 21 23.19 -41.31 -53.26
C GLY A 21 22.90 -42.15 -51.99
N CYS A 22 22.10 -43.20 -52.16
CA CYS A 22 21.53 -44.07 -51.11
C CYS A 22 22.47 -45.16 -50.57
N THR A 23 22.25 -45.61 -49.33
CA THR A 23 22.04 -47.04 -48.95
C THR A 23 21.37 -47.15 -47.58
N GLN A 24 20.38 -48.04 -47.46
CA GLN A 24 19.71 -48.45 -46.22
C GLN A 24 20.58 -49.45 -45.44
N GLU A 25 20.57 -49.37 -44.11
CA GLU A 25 20.47 -50.57 -43.28
C GLU A 25 19.76 -50.24 -41.96
N GLN A 26 18.80 -51.10 -41.61
CA GLN A 26 17.89 -51.00 -40.49
C GLN A 26 18.50 -51.82 -39.35
N THR A 27 18.84 -51.23 -38.21
CA THR A 27 18.93 -51.93 -36.92
C THR A 27 18.93 -50.94 -35.75
N ASP A 28 18.05 -51.23 -34.81
CA ASP A 28 18.06 -50.86 -33.39
C ASP A 28 17.92 -49.39 -32.97
N LYS A 29 16.75 -49.13 -32.36
CA LYS A 29 16.55 -48.09 -31.33
C LYS A 29 17.79 -47.98 -30.43
N PRO A 30 18.42 -46.81 -30.29
CA PRO A 30 19.07 -46.46 -29.06
C PRO A 30 17.95 -46.12 -28.09
N THR A 31 17.66 -47.09 -27.22
CA THR A 31 17.08 -46.88 -25.90
C THR A 31 17.46 -45.51 -25.36
N THR A 32 16.44 -44.74 -25.01
CA THR A 32 16.54 -43.64 -24.07
C THR A 32 17.10 -44.18 -22.76
N ASN A 33 18.42 -44.30 -22.69
CA ASN A 33 19.14 -44.39 -21.43
C ASN A 33 19.12 -42.99 -20.84
N THR A 34 17.97 -42.62 -20.29
CA THR A 34 17.88 -41.70 -19.17
C THR A 34 18.96 -42.12 -18.19
N PRO A 35 19.92 -41.25 -17.80
CA PRO A 35 20.77 -41.54 -16.67
C PRO A 35 19.86 -41.57 -15.43
N THR A 36 19.43 -42.77 -15.07
CA THR A 36 18.90 -43.07 -13.75
C THR A 36 20.07 -42.92 -12.77
N LYS A 37 20.36 -41.69 -12.37
CA LYS A 37 21.00 -41.41 -11.10
C LYS A 37 19.94 -40.74 -10.26
N THR A 38 19.44 -41.48 -9.29
CA THR A 38 18.75 -40.97 -8.12
C THR A 38 19.52 -39.77 -7.58
N SER A 39 19.10 -38.56 -7.95
CA SER A 39 19.37 -37.37 -7.14
C SER A 39 18.55 -37.56 -5.88
N GLU A 40 19.20 -38.05 -4.83
CA GLU A 40 18.56 -38.19 -3.54
C GLU A 40 18.21 -36.79 -3.03
N ILE A 41 16.92 -36.47 -3.04
CA ILE A 41 16.38 -35.30 -2.33
C ILE A 41 16.83 -35.44 -0.87
N GLY A 42 17.65 -34.51 -0.39
CA GLY A 42 18.23 -34.55 0.96
C GLY A 42 19.67 -35.11 1.06
N ALA A 43 20.33 -35.46 -0.04
CA ALA A 43 21.75 -35.82 -0.02
C ALA A 43 22.62 -34.62 0.39
N LYS A 44 23.36 -34.77 1.49
CA LYS A 44 24.35 -33.80 1.93
C LYS A 44 25.63 -33.94 1.11
N PHE A 45 26.22 -32.81 0.73
CA PHE A 45 27.55 -32.80 0.13
C PHE A 45 28.55 -33.51 1.06
N SER A 46 29.40 -34.36 0.48
CA SER A 46 30.55 -34.96 1.17
C SER A 46 31.78 -34.80 0.29
N CYS A 47 32.93 -34.55 0.91
CA CYS A 47 34.11 -34.20 0.16
C CYS A 47 34.73 -35.39 -0.55
N GLU A 48 35.11 -35.15 -1.81
CA GLU A 48 35.67 -36.16 -2.69
C GLU A 48 37.13 -35.86 -3.06
N ASN A 49 37.70 -34.81 -2.48
CA ASN A 49 39.08 -34.41 -2.74
C ASN A 49 40.01 -35.12 -1.77
N ASP A 50 41.03 -35.78 -2.33
CA ASP A 50 42.14 -36.32 -1.57
C ASP A 50 42.98 -35.17 -1.00
N ASN A 51 42.67 -34.77 0.23
CA ASN A 51 43.31 -33.66 0.92
C ASN A 51 44.75 -34.01 1.36
N SER A 52 45.23 -35.25 1.17
CA SER A 52 46.56 -35.68 1.62
C SER A 52 47.71 -35.04 0.84
N LYS A 53 47.46 -34.58 -0.40
CA LYS A 53 48.48 -34.02 -1.30
C LYS A 53 48.48 -32.49 -1.43
N ILE A 54 47.48 -31.82 -0.87
CA ILE A 54 47.34 -30.36 -0.91
C ILE A 54 48.12 -29.76 0.27
N GLN A 55 49.05 -28.84 0.02
CA GLN A 55 49.78 -28.12 1.08
C GLN A 55 49.23 -26.70 1.27
N THR A 56 48.79 -26.07 0.18
CA THR A 56 48.28 -24.68 0.17
C THR A 56 47.01 -24.57 -0.66
N ARG A 57 46.08 -23.73 -0.20
CA ARG A 57 44.75 -23.54 -0.78
C ARG A 57 44.40 -22.06 -0.86
N GLY A 58 43.79 -21.65 -1.96
CA GLY A 58 43.20 -20.32 -2.12
C GLY A 58 41.67 -20.41 -2.10
N TYR A 59 41.04 -19.47 -1.43
CA TYR A 59 39.58 -19.34 -1.40
C TYR A 59 39.13 -18.09 -2.15
N ILE A 60 38.06 -18.22 -2.94
CA ILE A 60 37.42 -17.10 -3.61
C ILE A 60 35.91 -17.19 -3.38
N LEU A 61 35.29 -16.13 -2.88
CA LEU A 61 33.85 -16.01 -2.65
C LEU A 61 33.29 -14.89 -3.51
N LEU A 62 32.46 -15.22 -4.49
CA LEU A 62 31.75 -14.27 -5.34
C LEU A 62 30.36 -14.02 -4.76
N MET A 63 30.06 -12.75 -4.48
CA MET A 63 28.85 -12.32 -3.75
C MET A 63 27.59 -12.23 -4.64
N GLY A 64 26.43 -12.17 -3.97
CA GLY A 64 25.10 -11.97 -4.54
C GLY A 64 24.72 -10.49 -4.76
N LEU A 65 23.62 -10.21 -5.48
CA LEU A 65 23.09 -8.85 -5.71
C LEU A 65 22.23 -8.32 -4.56
N ALA A 66 21.76 -9.14 -3.62
CA ALA A 66 21.15 -8.64 -2.38
C ALA A 66 22.12 -8.65 -1.20
N ASP A 67 23.32 -9.23 -1.39
CA ASP A 67 24.32 -9.50 -0.35
C ASP A 67 25.68 -8.84 -0.70
N HIS A 68 25.67 -7.59 -1.19
CA HIS A 68 26.84 -6.90 -1.75
C HIS A 68 27.64 -6.03 -0.75
N THR A 69 27.34 -6.11 0.56
CA THR A 69 28.25 -5.55 1.57
C THR A 69 29.28 -6.61 1.98
N LYS A 70 30.58 -6.28 1.87
CA LYS A 70 31.67 -7.20 2.28
C LYS A 70 31.53 -7.61 3.74
N GLU A 71 30.89 -6.77 4.54
CA GLU A 71 30.54 -6.97 5.93
C GLU A 71 29.63 -8.20 6.15
N GLY A 72 28.72 -8.49 5.21
CA GLY A 72 27.80 -9.64 5.27
C GLY A 72 28.49 -11.00 5.18
N TRP A 73 29.71 -11.07 4.66
CA TRP A 73 30.47 -12.32 4.46
C TRP A 73 31.72 -12.44 5.34
N ILE A 74 31.87 -11.58 6.35
CA ILE A 74 33.03 -11.59 7.25
C ILE A 74 33.14 -12.92 8.01
N SER A 75 32.02 -13.51 8.44
CA SER A 75 32.02 -14.78 9.19
C SER A 75 32.59 -15.91 8.34
N GLU A 76 32.10 -16.08 7.12
CA GLU A 76 32.54 -17.09 6.17
C GLU A 76 33.99 -16.86 5.74
N LYS A 77 34.38 -15.61 5.51
CA LYS A 77 35.78 -15.26 5.24
C LYS A 77 36.69 -15.70 6.40
N ASN A 78 36.34 -15.36 7.63
CA ASN A 78 37.14 -15.72 8.81
C ASN A 78 37.24 -17.25 8.98
N LEU A 79 36.18 -17.99 8.66
CA LEU A 79 36.21 -19.46 8.69
C LEU A 79 37.14 -20.04 7.61
N MET A 80 37.14 -19.48 6.40
CA MET A 80 38.09 -19.88 5.36
C MET A 80 39.54 -19.56 5.74
N GLU A 81 39.78 -18.48 6.49
CA GLU A 81 41.09 -18.12 7.01
C GLU A 81 41.57 -19.06 8.13
N GLN A 82 40.67 -19.82 8.76
CA GLN A 82 41.02 -20.83 9.77
C GLN A 82 41.43 -22.19 9.18
N ASP A 83 41.29 -22.41 7.88
CA ASP A 83 41.93 -23.57 7.26
C ASP A 83 43.45 -23.40 7.33
N PRO A 84 44.20 -24.31 7.99
CA PRO A 84 45.65 -24.17 8.12
C PRO A 84 46.39 -24.22 6.77
N LYS A 85 45.72 -24.67 5.71
CA LYS A 85 46.25 -24.65 4.33
C LYS A 85 45.86 -23.37 3.57
N SER A 86 45.00 -22.52 4.13
CA SER A 86 44.55 -21.28 3.51
C SER A 86 45.71 -20.30 3.38
N LYS A 87 45.97 -19.87 2.14
CA LYS A 87 46.99 -18.87 1.83
C LYS A 87 46.38 -17.50 1.55
N PHE A 88 45.17 -17.46 1.03
CA PHE A 88 44.40 -16.24 0.82
C PHE A 88 42.90 -16.54 0.78
N VAL A 89 42.11 -15.52 1.13
CA VAL A 89 40.67 -15.50 0.93
C VAL A 89 40.29 -14.21 0.21
N LEU A 90 39.73 -14.33 -0.98
CA LEU A 90 39.27 -13.21 -1.79
C LEU A 90 37.74 -13.15 -1.75
N VAL A 91 37.18 -12.09 -1.17
CA VAL A 91 35.74 -11.77 -1.26
C VAL A 91 35.56 -10.78 -2.41
N TYR A 92 34.85 -11.22 -3.44
CA TYR A 92 34.76 -10.56 -4.73
C TYR A 92 33.35 -10.02 -4.98
N ASP A 93 33.30 -8.71 -5.17
CA ASP A 93 32.09 -7.98 -5.56
C ASP A 93 32.05 -7.79 -7.08
N GLN A 94 30.86 -7.75 -7.67
CA GLN A 94 30.69 -7.66 -9.12
C GLN A 94 29.87 -6.44 -9.51
N ASP A 95 30.23 -5.86 -10.65
CA ASP A 95 29.52 -4.70 -11.18
C ASP A 95 28.25 -5.14 -11.91
N GLU A 96 27.10 -4.93 -11.27
CA GLU A 96 25.77 -5.25 -11.79
C GLU A 96 25.41 -4.47 -13.08
N ASN A 97 26.07 -3.34 -13.33
CA ASN A 97 25.83 -2.50 -14.49
C ASN A 97 26.62 -2.91 -15.74
N SER A 98 27.53 -3.89 -15.62
CA SER A 98 28.35 -4.40 -16.71
C SER A 98 27.79 -5.68 -17.30
N HIS A 99 28.18 -6.03 -18.53
CA HIS A 99 27.79 -7.33 -19.12
C HIS A 99 28.52 -8.49 -18.44
N LEU A 100 27.91 -9.70 -18.39
CA LEU A 100 28.53 -10.89 -17.79
C LEU A 100 29.93 -11.19 -18.37
N SER A 101 30.14 -10.91 -19.65
CA SER A 101 31.44 -11.09 -20.31
C SER A 101 32.52 -10.16 -19.76
N GLU A 102 32.17 -8.92 -19.41
CA GLU A 102 33.07 -7.90 -18.84
C GLU A 102 33.36 -8.18 -17.37
N ILE A 103 32.32 -8.54 -16.61
CA ILE A 103 32.44 -8.99 -15.21
C ILE A 103 33.41 -10.18 -15.14
N SER A 104 33.24 -11.16 -16.03
CA SER A 104 34.11 -12.34 -16.14
C SER A 104 35.56 -11.99 -16.43
N GLN A 105 35.81 -11.06 -17.36
CA GLN A 105 37.16 -10.62 -17.70
C GLN A 105 37.85 -9.97 -16.51
N LYS A 106 37.15 -9.07 -15.80
CA LYS A 106 37.69 -8.42 -14.60
C LYS A 106 37.97 -9.43 -13.49
N PHE A 107 37.02 -10.32 -13.23
CA PHE A 107 37.17 -11.38 -12.23
C PHE A 107 38.40 -12.25 -12.49
N LEU A 108 38.59 -12.70 -13.74
CA LEU A 108 39.73 -13.53 -14.12
C LEU A 108 41.06 -12.77 -13.98
N ALA A 109 41.09 -11.48 -14.34
CA ALA A 109 42.27 -10.64 -14.16
C ALA A 109 42.67 -10.50 -12.68
N ASP A 110 41.70 -10.22 -11.82
CA ASP A 110 41.91 -10.05 -10.38
C ASP A 110 42.31 -11.38 -9.72
N ALA A 111 41.66 -12.49 -10.10
CA ALA A 111 42.04 -13.83 -9.63
C ALA A 111 43.47 -14.21 -10.06
N HIS A 112 43.86 -13.93 -11.30
CA HIS A 112 45.22 -14.17 -11.76
C HIS A 112 46.26 -13.29 -11.04
N ALA A 113 45.92 -12.05 -10.72
CA ALA A 113 46.80 -11.16 -9.95
C ALA A 113 47.06 -11.73 -8.55
N VAL A 114 46.01 -12.15 -7.83
CA VAL A 114 46.13 -12.74 -6.50
C VAL A 114 46.91 -14.06 -6.54
N LEU A 115 46.63 -14.93 -7.53
CA LEU A 115 47.33 -16.21 -7.71
C LEU A 115 48.82 -16.04 -8.02
N LYS A 116 49.19 -14.98 -8.74
CA LYS A 116 50.58 -14.67 -9.05
C LYS A 116 51.36 -14.25 -7.80
N GLU A 117 50.73 -13.49 -6.91
CA GLU A 117 51.32 -13.07 -5.63
C GLU A 117 51.29 -14.18 -4.58
N ASN A 118 50.26 -15.03 -4.63
CA ASN A 118 49.98 -16.07 -3.65
C ASN A 118 49.74 -17.42 -4.35
N PRO A 119 50.80 -18.09 -4.87
CA PRO A 119 50.64 -19.37 -5.54
C PRO A 119 50.15 -20.44 -4.55
N VAL A 120 49.16 -21.24 -4.98
CA VAL A 120 48.51 -22.29 -4.18
C VAL A 120 48.38 -23.59 -4.98
N ASP A 121 48.25 -24.72 -4.29
CA ASP A 121 48.07 -26.03 -4.93
C ASP A 121 46.62 -26.26 -5.38
N GLU A 122 45.64 -25.78 -4.61
CA GLU A 122 44.20 -25.95 -4.85
C GLU A 122 43.45 -24.61 -4.77
N LEU A 123 42.39 -24.49 -5.55
CA LEU A 123 41.41 -23.41 -5.44
C LEU A 123 40.04 -23.96 -5.03
N VAL A 124 39.40 -23.26 -4.10
CA VAL A 124 38.00 -23.48 -3.73
C VAL A 124 37.23 -22.19 -3.97
N ILE A 125 36.25 -22.25 -4.85
CA ILE A 125 35.47 -21.10 -5.29
C ILE A 125 34.03 -21.30 -4.85
N PHE A 126 33.48 -20.29 -4.17
CA PHE A 126 32.09 -20.22 -3.77
C PHE A 126 31.40 -19.10 -4.55
N GLY A 127 30.29 -19.42 -5.21
CA GLY A 127 29.48 -18.43 -5.93
C GLY A 127 28.06 -18.39 -5.38
N ALA A 128 27.72 -17.30 -4.69
CA ALA A 128 26.38 -17.06 -4.16
C ALA A 128 25.52 -16.36 -5.21
N SER A 129 24.32 -16.88 -5.49
CA SER A 129 23.33 -16.28 -6.37
C SER A 129 23.93 -15.85 -7.74
N VAL A 130 23.84 -14.57 -8.10
CA VAL A 130 24.50 -13.98 -9.29
C VAL A 130 26.02 -14.21 -9.35
N GLY A 131 26.74 -14.25 -8.21
CA GLY A 131 28.14 -14.63 -8.15
C GLY A 131 28.36 -16.11 -8.50
N GLY A 132 27.33 -16.94 -8.28
CA GLY A 132 27.23 -18.29 -8.83
C GLY A 132 27.18 -18.30 -10.36
N VAL A 133 26.47 -17.35 -10.97
CA VAL A 133 26.42 -17.20 -12.44
C VAL A 133 27.79 -16.77 -12.97
N THR A 134 28.40 -15.74 -12.38
CA THR A 134 29.72 -15.23 -12.77
C THR A 134 30.82 -16.30 -12.65
N SER A 135 30.87 -17.00 -11.52
CA SER A 135 31.86 -18.06 -11.30
C SER A 135 31.66 -19.22 -12.27
N SER A 136 30.41 -19.66 -12.48
CA SER A 136 30.07 -20.72 -13.43
C SER A 136 30.40 -20.36 -14.88
N TYR A 137 30.18 -19.11 -15.29
CA TYR A 137 30.54 -18.62 -16.62
C TYR A 137 32.06 -18.49 -16.82
N SER A 138 32.79 -18.15 -15.76
CA SER A 138 34.23 -17.84 -15.81
C SER A 138 35.11 -19.07 -15.61
N ILE A 139 34.62 -20.13 -14.98
CA ILE A 139 35.45 -21.22 -14.46
C ILE A 139 36.22 -21.99 -15.55
N SER A 140 35.64 -22.15 -16.75
CA SER A 140 36.30 -22.80 -17.88
C SER A 140 37.44 -21.98 -18.48
N LYS A 141 37.46 -20.67 -18.20
CA LYS A 141 38.47 -19.71 -18.68
C LYS A 141 39.56 -19.44 -17.65
N LEU A 142 39.44 -20.00 -16.44
CA LEU A 142 40.43 -19.87 -15.39
C LEU A 142 41.68 -20.70 -15.75
N ASN A 143 42.80 -20.03 -15.97
CA ASN A 143 44.05 -20.68 -16.35
C ASN A 143 44.83 -21.16 -15.13
N PHE A 144 44.23 -22.07 -14.35
CA PHE A 144 44.84 -22.67 -13.16
C PHE A 144 45.03 -24.18 -13.37
N THR A 145 46.24 -24.68 -13.13
CA THR A 145 46.61 -26.08 -13.42
C THR A 145 46.36 -27.04 -12.26
N GLY A 146 46.23 -26.53 -11.03
CA GLY A 146 45.92 -27.33 -9.85
C GLY A 146 44.44 -27.75 -9.78
N PRO A 147 44.05 -28.57 -8.80
CA PRO A 147 42.64 -28.91 -8.59
C PRO A 147 41.80 -27.68 -8.25
N VAL A 148 40.57 -27.62 -8.77
CA VAL A 148 39.60 -26.57 -8.45
C VAL A 148 38.28 -27.22 -8.02
N ALA A 149 37.73 -26.77 -6.90
CA ALA A 149 36.37 -27.07 -6.48
C ALA A 149 35.51 -25.82 -6.59
N LEU A 150 34.55 -25.82 -7.52
CA LEU A 150 33.56 -24.75 -7.65
C LEU A 150 32.26 -25.21 -6.97
N HIS A 151 31.84 -24.47 -5.95
CA HIS A 151 30.55 -24.59 -5.28
C HIS A 151 29.66 -23.41 -5.71
N THR A 152 28.58 -23.70 -6.42
CA THR A 152 27.75 -22.66 -7.04
C THR A 152 26.28 -22.82 -6.69
N LEU A 153 25.61 -21.68 -6.51
CA LEU A 153 24.16 -21.50 -6.49
C LEU A 153 23.83 -20.50 -7.61
N SER A 154 23.34 -20.94 -8.77
CA SER A 154 23.28 -20.09 -9.98
C SER A 154 22.02 -20.32 -10.82
N SER A 155 21.58 -19.32 -11.62
CA SER A 155 20.47 -19.44 -12.59
C SER A 155 20.87 -19.16 -14.07
N PRO A 156 21.48 -20.11 -14.81
CA PRO A 156 22.11 -19.76 -16.10
C PRO A 156 21.54 -20.37 -17.39
N LEU A 157 20.29 -20.83 -17.50
CA LEU A 157 19.78 -21.29 -18.82
C LEU A 157 18.48 -20.66 -19.27
N LYS A 158 17.43 -20.88 -18.50
CA LYS A 158 16.10 -20.41 -18.89
C LYS A 158 15.82 -19.01 -18.39
N GLY A 159 16.73 -18.44 -17.59
CA GLY A 159 16.46 -17.25 -16.81
C GLY A 159 15.13 -17.41 -16.08
N TYR A 160 14.38 -16.31 -16.04
CA TYR A 160 12.97 -16.32 -15.67
C TYR A 160 12.04 -16.43 -16.90
N ASP A 161 12.61 -16.72 -18.09
CA ASP A 161 11.96 -16.87 -19.41
C ASP A 161 11.14 -15.66 -19.87
N PHE A 162 11.72 -14.46 -19.76
CA PHE A 162 11.08 -13.21 -20.21
C PHE A 162 11.31 -12.87 -21.69
N ARG A 163 11.69 -13.82 -22.55
CA ARG A 163 11.98 -13.51 -23.97
C ARG A 163 10.71 -13.08 -24.72
N GLY A 164 10.83 -12.13 -25.65
CA GLY A 164 9.70 -11.62 -26.44
C GLY A 164 8.97 -10.47 -25.74
N VAL A 165 7.63 -10.55 -25.61
CA VAL A 165 6.83 -9.46 -25.01
C VAL A 165 7.19 -9.23 -23.52
N GLY A 166 7.73 -10.26 -22.84
CA GLY A 166 8.25 -10.20 -21.47
C GLY A 166 9.46 -9.29 -21.27
N GLU A 167 10.23 -9.01 -22.34
CA GLU A 167 11.48 -8.26 -22.26
C GLU A 167 11.24 -6.77 -21.98
N ALA A 168 10.09 -6.25 -22.41
CA ALA A 168 9.63 -4.90 -22.11
C ALA A 168 9.29 -4.70 -20.62
N PHE A 169 9.02 -5.79 -19.88
CA PHE A 169 8.67 -5.75 -18.45
C PHE A 169 9.89 -5.74 -17.52
N LEU A 170 11.11 -5.89 -18.07
CA LEU A 170 12.35 -5.85 -17.28
C LEU A 170 12.76 -4.42 -16.88
N GLY A 171 12.12 -3.38 -17.42
CA GLY A 171 12.34 -1.98 -17.01
C GLY A 171 13.80 -1.51 -17.13
N GLU A 172 14.23 -0.63 -16.21
CA GLU A 172 15.61 -0.11 -16.08
C GLU A 172 16.52 -1.01 -15.20
N ARG A 173 16.30 -2.32 -15.17
CA ARG A 173 17.21 -3.22 -14.41
C ARG A 173 18.65 -3.11 -14.91
N ALA A 174 19.59 -3.33 -14.00
CA ALA A 174 21.01 -3.34 -14.31
C ALA A 174 21.33 -4.40 -15.38
N VAL A 175 22.34 -4.13 -16.21
CA VAL A 175 22.65 -4.90 -17.42
C VAL A 175 22.79 -6.40 -17.12
N PHE A 176 23.49 -6.73 -16.02
CA PHE A 176 23.75 -8.11 -15.65
C PHE A 176 22.48 -8.86 -15.20
N GLU A 177 21.60 -8.20 -14.44
CA GLU A 177 20.31 -8.78 -14.02
C GLU A 177 19.42 -9.11 -15.21
N LYS A 178 19.41 -8.21 -16.20
CA LYS A 178 18.62 -8.39 -17.41
C LYS A 178 19.07 -9.61 -18.20
N GLU A 179 20.38 -9.82 -18.34
CA GLU A 179 20.94 -11.00 -19.00
C GLU A 179 20.59 -12.30 -18.28
N ILE A 180 20.63 -12.32 -16.94
CA ILE A 180 20.22 -13.48 -16.14
C ILE A 180 18.72 -13.73 -16.32
N ALA A 181 17.89 -12.68 -16.29
CA ALA A 181 16.45 -12.79 -16.40
C ALA A 181 15.98 -13.32 -17.76
N LEU A 182 16.67 -12.94 -18.85
CA LEU A 182 16.42 -13.44 -20.21
C LEU A 182 16.99 -14.84 -20.47
N GLY A 183 17.83 -15.33 -19.55
CA GLY A 183 18.48 -16.63 -19.64
C GLY A 183 19.74 -16.59 -20.50
N LEU A 184 20.74 -17.39 -20.09
CA LEU A 184 22.06 -17.42 -20.69
C LEU A 184 22.25 -18.67 -21.55
N GLU A 185 23.18 -18.58 -22.50
CA GLU A 185 23.59 -19.76 -23.27
C GLU A 185 24.34 -20.78 -22.39
N PRO A 186 24.34 -22.07 -22.77
CA PRO A 186 25.11 -23.10 -22.08
C PRO A 186 26.57 -22.70 -21.83
N PHE A 187 27.03 -22.84 -20.58
CA PHE A 187 28.41 -22.55 -20.22
C PHE A 187 29.36 -23.62 -20.76
N GLN A 188 30.58 -23.18 -21.06
CA GLN A 188 31.61 -24.07 -21.58
C GLN A 188 32.03 -25.10 -20.53
N THR A 189 32.24 -26.34 -20.96
CA THR A 189 32.71 -27.43 -20.10
C THR A 189 34.10 -27.11 -19.54
N PRO A 190 34.29 -27.12 -18.21
CA PRO A 190 35.57 -26.81 -17.61
C PRO A 190 36.60 -27.95 -17.80
N GLY A 191 37.88 -27.64 -17.56
CA GLY A 191 38.97 -28.62 -17.61
C GLY A 191 38.82 -29.75 -16.59
N LYS A 192 39.49 -30.88 -16.82
CA LYS A 192 39.40 -32.09 -15.97
C LYS A 192 39.86 -31.89 -14.52
N ASN A 193 40.64 -30.84 -14.26
CA ASN A 193 41.10 -30.47 -12.93
C ASN A 193 40.02 -29.72 -12.12
N ILE A 194 38.90 -29.32 -12.75
CA ILE A 194 37.82 -28.57 -12.12
C ILE A 194 36.65 -29.52 -11.82
N LYS A 195 36.22 -29.54 -10.56
CA LYS A 195 34.99 -30.19 -10.12
C LYS A 195 33.94 -29.13 -9.81
N VAL A 196 32.74 -29.30 -10.36
CA VAL A 196 31.63 -28.37 -10.15
C VAL A 196 30.55 -29.04 -9.32
N TYR A 197 30.22 -28.41 -8.20
CA TYR A 197 29.21 -28.80 -7.25
C TYR A 197 28.12 -27.73 -7.25
N HIS A 198 26.91 -28.17 -7.55
CA HIS A 198 25.78 -27.29 -7.75
C HIS A 198 24.77 -27.50 -6.63
N HIS A 199 24.55 -26.45 -5.87
CA HIS A 199 23.69 -26.46 -4.70
C HIS A 199 22.38 -25.78 -5.07
N LYS A 200 21.27 -26.52 -4.97
CA LYS A 200 19.94 -26.07 -5.35
C LYS A 200 19.00 -26.08 -4.16
N THR A 201 18.23 -25.03 -4.00
CA THR A 201 17.04 -25.01 -3.14
C THR A 201 15.88 -25.70 -3.87
N ILE A 202 14.88 -26.21 -3.13
CA ILE A 202 13.67 -26.82 -3.73
C ILE A 202 12.46 -25.90 -3.59
N THR A 203 12.16 -25.45 -2.38
CA THR A 203 10.96 -24.64 -2.09
C THR A 203 11.18 -23.15 -2.34
N ASP A 204 12.41 -22.68 -2.14
CA ASP A 204 12.93 -21.32 -2.35
C ASP A 204 11.88 -20.20 -2.46
N THR A 205 11.33 -19.83 -1.31
CA THR A 205 10.35 -18.74 -1.19
C THR A 205 10.98 -17.41 -1.53
N VAL A 206 12.26 -17.20 -1.24
CA VAL A 206 12.97 -15.97 -1.60
C VAL A 206 13.09 -15.84 -3.12
N LEU A 207 13.53 -16.88 -3.83
CA LEU A 207 13.62 -16.83 -5.29
C LEU A 207 12.24 -16.72 -5.95
N LYS A 208 11.24 -17.42 -5.41
CA LYS A 208 9.88 -17.45 -5.96
C LYS A 208 9.08 -16.17 -5.67
N ASP A 209 9.15 -15.64 -4.46
CA ASP A 209 8.26 -14.57 -4.01
C ASP A 209 8.93 -13.19 -4.11
N TYR A 210 10.26 -13.12 -3.90
CA TYR A 210 11.01 -11.86 -3.95
C TYR A 210 11.59 -11.58 -5.34
N TYR A 211 12.40 -12.50 -5.88
CA TYR A 211 13.11 -12.25 -7.15
C TYR A 211 12.23 -12.43 -8.39
N CYS A 212 11.30 -13.40 -8.34
CA CYS A 212 10.30 -13.59 -9.39
C CYS A 212 9.07 -12.69 -9.22
N GLY A 213 8.78 -12.24 -8.00
CA GLY A 213 7.67 -11.33 -7.69
C GLY A 213 6.34 -11.82 -8.28
N ASN A 214 5.71 -10.97 -9.10
CA ASN A 214 4.42 -11.26 -9.75
C ASN A 214 4.45 -12.47 -10.71
N PHE A 215 5.63 -13.00 -11.04
CA PHE A 215 5.84 -14.17 -11.89
C PHE A 215 6.14 -15.45 -11.10
N ALA A 216 5.95 -15.45 -9.78
CA ALA A 216 6.12 -16.61 -8.88
C ALA A 216 5.50 -17.92 -9.40
N SER A 217 4.38 -17.85 -10.13
CA SER A 217 3.67 -19.00 -10.71
C SER A 217 4.36 -19.58 -11.96
N LEU A 218 5.15 -18.77 -12.67
CA LEU A 218 5.97 -19.15 -13.81
C LEU A 218 7.38 -19.55 -13.38
N CYS A 219 7.76 -19.17 -12.16
CA CYS A 219 9.04 -19.48 -11.57
C CYS A 219 9.07 -20.84 -10.87
N ASP A 220 9.81 -21.77 -11.46
CA ASP A 220 10.17 -23.04 -10.85
C ASP A 220 11.60 -22.92 -10.31
N PRO A 221 11.80 -22.85 -8.97
CA PRO A 221 13.12 -22.64 -8.39
C PRO A 221 14.15 -23.66 -8.86
N VAL A 222 13.74 -24.92 -9.00
CA VAL A 222 14.64 -26.01 -9.43
C VAL A 222 15.05 -25.81 -10.89
N LYS A 223 14.13 -25.39 -11.75
CA LYS A 223 14.44 -25.13 -13.17
C LYS A 223 15.30 -23.89 -13.39
N ILE A 224 14.98 -22.81 -12.69
CA ILE A 224 15.69 -21.53 -12.78
C ILE A 224 17.14 -21.73 -12.37
N GLN A 225 17.36 -22.46 -11.28
CA GLN A 225 18.70 -22.71 -10.77
C GLN A 225 19.55 -23.66 -11.62
N ASN A 226 19.14 -24.16 -12.79
CA ASN A 226 19.91 -25.18 -13.53
C ASN A 226 21.23 -24.66 -14.13
N ASN A 227 22.38 -25.18 -13.68
CA ASN A 227 23.67 -24.57 -13.97
C ASN A 227 24.33 -24.94 -15.31
N ASN A 228 23.77 -25.90 -16.06
CA ASN A 228 24.17 -26.37 -17.39
C ASN A 228 25.60 -26.84 -17.61
N ILE A 229 26.48 -26.69 -16.61
CA ILE A 229 27.86 -27.11 -16.71
C ILE A 229 27.91 -28.64 -16.78
N GLN A 230 28.37 -29.14 -17.92
CA GLN A 230 28.47 -30.57 -18.14
C GLN A 230 29.38 -31.23 -17.10
N GLY A 231 28.88 -32.29 -16.46
CA GLY A 231 29.62 -33.04 -15.44
C GLY A 231 29.51 -32.45 -14.03
N SER A 232 28.69 -31.42 -13.82
CA SER A 232 28.38 -30.91 -12.48
C SER A 232 27.64 -31.97 -11.65
N LYS A 233 27.90 -31.96 -10.33
CA LYS A 233 27.17 -32.78 -9.35
C LYS A 233 26.16 -31.91 -8.65
N GLU A 234 24.91 -32.34 -8.61
CA GLU A 234 23.80 -31.57 -8.05
C GLU A 234 23.41 -32.05 -6.66
N PHE A 235 23.17 -31.10 -5.75
CA PHE A 235 22.72 -31.33 -4.38
C PHE A 235 21.48 -30.47 -4.12
N PHE A 236 20.46 -31.07 -3.54
CA PHE A 236 19.17 -30.43 -3.33
C PHE A 236 18.87 -30.26 -1.84
N TYR A 237 18.49 -29.03 -1.48
CA TYR A 237 18.31 -28.59 -0.11
C TYR A 237 16.88 -28.08 0.11
N PRO A 238 15.90 -28.96 0.39
CA PRO A 238 14.51 -28.55 0.63
C PRO A 238 14.31 -27.68 1.86
N GLN A 239 15.25 -27.71 2.81
CA GLN A 239 15.16 -27.00 4.08
C GLN A 239 15.77 -25.59 4.07
N TYR A 240 16.36 -25.16 2.96
CA TYR A 240 17.02 -23.85 2.84
C TYR A 240 16.40 -23.04 1.70
N ASP A 241 16.27 -21.73 1.92
CA ASP A 241 15.97 -20.73 0.89
C ASP A 241 17.25 -20.19 0.22
N HIS A 242 17.09 -19.32 -0.79
CA HIS A 242 18.18 -18.83 -1.62
C HIS A 242 19.34 -18.23 -0.83
N ASN A 243 19.03 -17.27 0.05
CA ASN A 243 20.03 -16.49 0.79
C ASN A 243 20.87 -17.34 1.75
N PRO A 244 20.28 -18.19 2.62
CA PRO A 244 21.07 -18.91 3.61
C PRO A 244 21.89 -20.10 3.09
N LEU A 245 21.58 -20.60 1.89
CA LEU A 245 22.13 -21.86 1.42
C LEU A 245 23.66 -21.81 1.27
N MET A 246 24.21 -20.73 0.69
CA MET A 246 25.66 -20.71 0.40
C MET A 246 26.50 -20.62 1.68
N GLY A 247 26.05 -19.90 2.71
CA GLY A 247 26.71 -19.90 4.02
C GLY A 247 26.75 -21.30 4.64
N PHE A 248 25.66 -22.06 4.53
CA PHE A 248 25.63 -23.46 4.96
C PHE A 248 26.61 -24.33 4.16
N VAL A 249 26.61 -24.21 2.83
CA VAL A 249 27.50 -24.98 1.94
C VAL A 249 28.97 -24.72 2.28
N ILE A 250 29.36 -23.46 2.48
CA ILE A 250 30.72 -23.08 2.89
C ILE A 250 31.13 -23.82 4.16
N ARG A 251 30.27 -23.81 5.18
CA ARG A 251 30.55 -24.48 6.47
C ARG A 251 30.70 -25.99 6.31
N GLU A 252 29.85 -26.65 5.53
CA GLU A 252 29.96 -28.09 5.30
C GLU A 252 31.22 -28.46 4.52
N VAL A 253 31.59 -27.67 3.51
CA VAL A 253 32.81 -27.87 2.72
C VAL A 253 34.06 -27.70 3.61
N LEU A 254 34.09 -26.65 4.43
CA LEU A 254 35.21 -26.37 5.31
C LEU A 254 35.44 -27.45 6.38
N LYS A 255 34.38 -28.09 6.89
CA LYS A 255 34.50 -29.24 7.81
C LYS A 255 35.32 -30.40 7.24
N CYS A 256 35.30 -30.58 5.92
CA CYS A 256 36.12 -31.61 5.29
C CYS A 256 37.60 -31.23 5.20
N TYR A 257 37.88 -29.94 5.04
CA TYR A 257 39.23 -29.45 4.81
C TYR A 257 39.99 -29.23 6.09
N ASN A 258 39.29 -28.78 7.12
CA ASN A 258 39.78 -28.69 8.48
C ASN A 258 38.74 -29.35 9.42
N PRO A 259 38.96 -30.61 9.86
CA PRO A 259 38.07 -31.27 10.80
C PRO A 259 37.94 -30.50 12.13
N GLU A 260 38.95 -29.72 12.51
CA GLU A 260 38.89 -28.84 13.69
C GLU A 260 37.93 -27.66 13.48
N ILE A 261 37.56 -27.31 12.25
CA ILE A 261 36.42 -26.41 12.00
C ILE A 261 35.13 -27.05 12.50
N SER A 262 35.01 -28.38 12.55
CA SER A 262 33.86 -29.00 13.24
C SER A 262 33.91 -28.71 14.73
N GLU A 263 35.08 -28.75 15.38
CA GLU A 263 35.23 -28.35 16.78
C GLU A 263 35.10 -26.84 16.98
N PHE A 264 35.55 -26.00 16.04
CA PHE A 264 35.37 -24.57 16.06
C PHE A 264 33.90 -24.22 15.88
N LEU A 265 33.17 -24.87 14.97
CA LEU A 265 31.73 -24.72 14.77
C LEU A 265 30.92 -25.39 15.87
N GLU A 266 31.46 -26.38 16.59
CA GLU A 266 30.86 -26.95 17.80
C GLU A 266 31.16 -26.08 19.03
N LYS A 267 32.30 -25.37 19.07
CA LYS A 267 32.61 -24.29 20.03
C LYS A 267 31.89 -23.00 19.68
N GLU A 268 31.70 -22.73 18.40
CA GLU A 268 30.86 -21.67 17.88
C GLU A 268 29.46 -22.08 18.27
N LYS A 269 28.96 -23.31 18.03
CA LYS A 269 27.72 -23.86 18.62
C LYS A 269 27.67 -23.81 20.14
N SER A 270 28.77 -23.96 20.87
CA SER A 270 28.78 -23.79 22.34
C SER A 270 28.86 -22.30 22.76
N THR A 271 29.20 -21.43 21.82
CA THR A 271 29.15 -19.95 21.90
C THR A 271 27.89 -19.38 21.21
N LEU A 272 27.19 -20.17 20.40
CA LEU A 272 25.89 -20.00 19.75
C LEU A 272 24.82 -20.58 20.68
N GLN A 273 25.19 -21.53 21.54
CA GLN A 273 24.52 -21.85 22.81
C GLN A 273 24.74 -20.73 23.84
N ARG A 274 25.60 -19.73 23.57
CA ARG A 274 25.55 -18.42 24.25
C ARG A 274 24.68 -17.38 23.54
N GLY A 275 24.17 -17.68 22.33
CA GLY A 275 22.88 -17.18 21.92
C GLY A 275 22.79 -15.96 21.03
N GLU A 276 23.62 -15.87 20.00
CA GLU A 276 23.75 -14.67 19.14
C GLU A 276 23.54 -14.96 17.63
N VAL A 277 22.63 -15.86 17.24
CA VAL A 277 22.24 -16.07 15.81
C VAL A 277 20.72 -16.25 15.61
N LEU A 278 20.17 -15.83 14.47
CA LEU A 278 18.81 -16.18 14.01
C LEU A 278 18.88 -17.19 12.86
N GLY A 279 19.26 -18.42 13.18
CA GLY A 279 19.49 -19.46 12.18
C GLY A 279 20.55 -19.02 11.19
N SER A 280 20.15 -18.86 9.93
CA SER A 280 20.98 -18.41 8.82
C SER A 280 20.65 -17.00 8.33
N LEU A 281 19.73 -16.29 9.01
CA LEU A 281 19.30 -14.93 8.62
C LEU A 281 20.36 -13.88 8.93
N CYS A 282 21.07 -14.06 10.03
CA CYS A 282 22.11 -13.14 10.51
C CYS A 282 22.96 -13.84 11.58
N THR A 283 24.20 -13.39 11.75
CA THR A 283 25.11 -13.89 12.80
C THR A 283 25.72 -12.73 13.59
N GLY A 284 25.70 -12.83 14.92
CA GLY A 284 26.07 -11.77 15.86
C GLY A 284 24.90 -10.86 16.23
N GLU A 285 24.77 -10.49 17.51
CA GLU A 285 23.65 -9.71 18.05
C GLU A 285 23.45 -8.35 17.36
N GLU A 286 24.52 -7.57 17.17
CA GLU A 286 24.45 -6.25 16.52
C GLU A 286 24.04 -6.33 15.04
N ASN A 287 24.53 -7.35 14.33
CA ASN A 287 24.19 -7.57 12.92
C ASN A 287 22.76 -8.08 12.76
N CYS A 288 22.31 -8.93 13.68
CA CYS A 288 20.93 -9.37 13.75
C CYS A 288 19.97 -8.23 14.12
N GLU A 289 20.36 -7.32 15.00
CA GLU A 289 19.57 -6.11 15.30
C GLU A 289 19.40 -5.23 14.07
N LYS A 290 20.49 -4.91 13.36
CA LYS A 290 20.41 -4.09 12.13
C LYS A 290 19.61 -4.80 11.03
N PHE A 291 19.80 -6.10 10.86
CA PHE A 291 19.05 -6.89 9.89
C PHE A 291 17.54 -6.89 10.21
N CYS A 292 17.17 -7.13 11.48
CA CYS A 292 15.78 -7.24 11.90
C CYS A 292 15.07 -5.89 12.06
N GLN A 293 15.80 -4.78 12.23
CA GLN A 293 15.24 -3.41 12.10
C GLN A 293 14.60 -3.19 10.73
N ASN A 294 15.27 -3.67 9.68
CA ASN A 294 14.80 -3.50 8.29
C ASN A 294 13.94 -4.68 7.81
N ASN A 295 13.97 -5.82 8.50
CA ASN A 295 13.32 -7.07 8.09
C ASN A 295 12.48 -7.71 9.21
N LYS A 296 11.76 -6.88 9.97
CA LYS A 296 11.06 -7.28 11.21
C LYS A 296 10.11 -8.46 11.03
N GLY A 297 9.37 -8.52 9.92
CA GLY A 297 8.45 -9.63 9.63
C GLY A 297 9.17 -10.98 9.51
N ILE A 298 10.30 -11.01 8.81
CA ILE A 298 11.10 -12.23 8.59
C ILE A 298 11.71 -12.72 9.90
N CYS A 299 12.23 -11.79 10.73
CA CYS A 299 12.77 -12.15 12.04
C CYS A 299 11.69 -12.59 13.04
N THR A 300 10.50 -11.97 12.98
CA THR A 300 9.35 -12.34 13.83
C THR A 300 8.86 -13.75 13.47
N ASP A 301 8.71 -14.04 12.18
CA ASP A 301 8.31 -15.37 11.70
C ASP A 301 9.34 -16.45 12.05
N TYR A 302 10.63 -16.13 11.92
CA TYR A 302 11.69 -17.03 12.32
C TYR A 302 11.66 -17.31 13.83
N CYS A 303 11.50 -16.27 14.66
CA CYS A 303 11.45 -16.40 16.11
C CYS A 303 10.19 -17.08 16.63
N ASN A 304 9.05 -16.90 15.98
CA ASN A 304 7.83 -17.64 16.28
C ASN A 304 7.97 -19.13 15.98
N LYS A 305 8.74 -19.49 14.94
CA LYS A 305 8.99 -20.89 14.55
C LYS A 305 10.13 -21.54 15.33
N ASN A 306 11.05 -20.76 15.91
CA ASN A 306 12.24 -21.22 16.63
C ASN A 306 12.44 -20.47 17.98
N PRO A 307 11.45 -20.49 18.89
CA PRO A 307 11.47 -19.70 20.14
C PRO A 307 12.58 -20.09 21.13
N GLU A 308 13.17 -21.27 20.96
CA GLU A 308 14.32 -21.76 21.70
C GLU A 308 15.64 -21.04 21.36
N THR A 309 15.66 -20.26 20.27
CA THR A 309 16.81 -19.46 19.86
C THR A 309 17.04 -18.32 20.84
N LEU A 310 18.23 -18.22 21.45
CA LEU A 310 18.52 -17.21 22.49
C LEU A 310 18.37 -15.75 22.02
N LEU A 311 18.61 -15.43 20.73
CA LEU A 311 18.30 -14.10 20.18
C LEU A 311 16.79 -13.84 20.05
N CYS A 312 15.97 -14.88 19.97
CA CYS A 312 14.51 -14.79 20.05
C CYS A 312 14.02 -14.72 21.51
N GLN A 313 14.91 -15.02 22.47
CA GLN A 313 14.67 -14.90 23.91
C GLN A 313 15.30 -13.63 24.52
N LYS A 314 16.07 -12.88 23.72
CA LYS A 314 16.46 -11.52 23.99
C LYS A 314 15.57 -10.62 23.14
N PRO A 315 15.14 -9.47 23.66
CA PRO A 315 14.47 -8.50 22.80
C PRO A 315 15.53 -7.76 21.99
N PHE A 316 15.34 -7.63 20.69
CA PHE A 316 16.15 -6.70 19.90
C PHE A 316 15.95 -5.27 20.46
N ALA A 317 17.01 -4.47 20.56
CA ALA A 317 16.98 -3.16 21.24
C ALA A 317 15.86 -2.23 20.75
N TYR A 318 15.47 -2.36 19.48
CA TYR A 318 14.35 -1.61 18.91
C TYR A 318 12.97 -2.15 19.32
N ASP A 319 12.82 -3.44 19.65
CA ASP A 319 11.55 -4.05 20.07
C ASP A 319 11.15 -3.69 21.51
N CYS A 320 12.11 -3.44 22.42
CA CYS A 320 11.77 -2.93 23.77
C CYS A 320 11.49 -1.42 23.80
N THR A 321 11.89 -0.65 22.79
CA THR A 321 11.46 0.74 22.61
C THR A 321 10.02 0.87 22.13
N TYR A 322 9.53 -0.11 21.36
CA TYR A 322 8.18 -0.10 20.78
C TYR A 322 7.14 -0.95 21.56
N ASN A 323 7.56 -1.97 22.31
CA ASN A 323 6.68 -2.79 23.16
C ASN A 323 7.39 -3.30 24.44
N PRO A 324 7.54 -2.45 25.47
CA PRO A 324 8.22 -2.82 26.71
C PRO A 324 7.46 -3.82 27.59
N GLU A 325 6.20 -4.16 27.25
CA GLU A 325 5.40 -5.15 27.97
C GLU A 325 5.55 -6.59 27.43
N ASN A 326 6.34 -6.79 26.37
CA ASN A 326 6.71 -8.12 25.92
C ASN A 326 7.37 -8.89 27.09
N PRO A 327 6.91 -10.10 27.48
CA PRO A 327 7.44 -10.87 28.61
C PRO A 327 8.96 -11.10 28.57
N ILE A 328 9.55 -10.97 27.37
CA ILE A 328 10.97 -11.10 27.09
C ILE A 328 11.75 -9.82 27.46
N CYS A 329 11.13 -8.63 27.38
CA CYS A 329 11.72 -7.33 27.78
C CYS A 329 11.86 -7.13 29.30
N GLN A 330 11.29 -8.01 30.13
CA GLN A 330 11.30 -7.87 31.59
C GLN A 330 12.41 -8.66 32.31
N LYS A 331 13.25 -9.44 31.59
CA LYS A 331 14.21 -10.36 32.22
C LYS A 331 15.64 -9.82 32.41
N SER A 332 15.94 -8.59 31.97
CA SER A 332 17.32 -8.06 31.99
C SER A 332 17.45 -6.69 32.66
N GLN A 333 17.01 -6.52 33.92
CA GLN A 333 17.64 -5.55 34.84
C GLN A 333 17.65 -6.04 36.31
N PRO A 334 18.75 -5.79 37.06
CA PRO A 334 18.90 -6.16 38.47
C PRO A 334 18.10 -5.23 39.39
N GLN A 335 17.74 -5.79 40.55
CA GLN A 335 16.94 -5.19 41.63
C GLN A 335 17.18 -3.70 41.88
N SER A 336 16.17 -2.85 41.66
CA SER A 336 15.85 -1.76 42.59
C SER A 336 14.44 -1.18 42.40
N MET A 337 13.70 -1.19 43.51
CA MET A 337 12.53 -0.38 43.88
C MET A 337 11.21 -0.57 43.12
N SER A 338 10.27 -1.17 43.86
CA SER A 338 8.85 -1.28 43.61
C SER A 338 8.20 0.00 43.08
N VAL A 339 7.57 -0.10 41.92
CA VAL A 339 6.45 0.78 41.54
C VAL A 339 5.21 -0.09 41.41
N GLU A 340 4.23 0.19 42.27
CA GLU A 340 2.90 -0.39 42.26
C GLU A 340 2.24 -0.28 40.89
N SER A 341 1.45 -1.31 40.56
CA SER A 341 0.50 -1.29 39.45
C SER A 341 -0.44 -0.08 39.56
N THR A 342 -0.26 0.96 38.75
CA THR A 342 -1.27 2.02 38.64
C THR A 342 -2.35 1.59 37.66
N LYS A 343 -3.49 1.24 38.26
CA LYS A 343 -4.84 1.15 37.66
C LYS A 343 -5.11 2.32 36.70
N ASN A 344 -6.12 2.16 35.82
CA ASN A 344 -6.77 3.20 35.00
C ASN A 344 -7.21 4.44 35.81
N GLN A 345 -6.24 5.24 36.28
CA GLN A 345 -6.44 6.43 37.07
C GLN A 345 -6.59 7.65 36.15
N PRO A 346 -7.42 8.63 36.55
CA PRO A 346 -7.44 9.96 35.95
C PRO A 346 -6.04 10.58 35.78
N PRO A 347 -5.80 11.36 34.71
CA PRO A 347 -4.56 12.10 34.57
C PRO A 347 -4.50 13.18 35.63
N VAL A 348 -3.29 13.54 36.03
CA VAL A 348 -3.04 14.70 36.90
C VAL A 348 -2.36 15.78 36.06
N LEU A 349 -3.06 16.87 35.80
CA LEU A 349 -2.52 17.99 35.03
C LEU A 349 -1.65 18.86 35.96
N LYS A 350 -0.46 19.25 35.50
CA LYS A 350 0.47 20.14 36.19
C LYS A 350 0.44 21.57 35.65
N ASN A 351 -0.25 21.79 34.54
CA ASN A 351 -0.54 23.10 33.95
C ASN A 351 -1.79 22.96 33.04
N LEU A 352 -2.18 24.04 32.34
CA LEU A 352 -3.29 24.05 31.38
C LEU A 352 -2.83 24.28 29.93
N GLY A 353 -1.57 24.00 29.62
CA GLY A 353 -1.01 24.10 28.27
C GLY A 353 -0.51 25.47 27.84
N VAL A 354 -1.14 26.52 28.38
CA VAL A 354 -0.78 27.91 28.18
C VAL A 354 -0.51 28.57 29.53
N ASN A 355 0.33 29.61 29.54
CA ASN A 355 0.50 30.43 30.71
C ASN A 355 -0.68 31.40 30.86
N ILE A 356 -1.33 31.39 32.01
CA ILE A 356 -2.39 32.33 32.38
C ILE A 356 -1.85 33.24 33.46
N ASP A 357 -2.00 34.56 33.28
CA ASP A 357 -1.56 35.57 34.25
C ASP A 357 -2.49 36.80 34.20
N SER A 358 -2.27 37.78 35.07
CA SER A 358 -3.00 39.05 35.04
C SER A 358 -2.73 39.85 33.75
N TRP A 359 -3.71 40.65 33.33
CA TRP A 359 -3.61 41.48 32.14
C TRP A 359 -2.52 42.55 32.28
N ASN A 360 -1.50 42.42 31.45
CA ASN A 360 -0.46 43.41 31.28
C ASN A 360 -0.88 44.45 30.25
N ARG A 361 -1.22 45.65 30.73
CA ARG A 361 -1.67 46.79 29.89
C ARG A 361 -0.61 47.30 28.89
N GLN A 362 0.67 46.97 29.08
CA GLN A 362 1.73 47.38 28.15
C GLN A 362 1.80 46.45 26.94
N THR A 363 1.64 45.15 27.14
CA THR A 363 1.74 44.14 26.08
C THR A 363 0.37 43.76 25.52
N ASN A 364 -0.72 44.08 26.23
CA ASN A 364 -2.05 43.54 26.00
C ASN A 364 -2.07 42.01 25.95
N LEU A 365 -1.35 41.39 26.89
CA LEU A 365 -1.37 39.96 27.11
C LEU A 365 -1.70 39.66 28.57
N ALA A 366 -2.33 38.52 28.83
CA ALA A 366 -2.60 37.98 30.16
C ALA A 366 -1.97 36.58 30.23
N GLY A 367 -0.67 36.54 30.55
CA GLY A 367 0.17 35.38 30.22
C GLY A 367 0.34 35.25 28.70
N ASP A 368 -0.10 34.13 28.13
CA ASP A 368 -0.08 33.88 26.69
C ASP A 368 -1.36 34.34 25.98
N LEU A 369 -2.41 34.71 26.72
CA LEU A 369 -3.69 35.09 26.13
C LEU A 369 -3.68 36.51 25.56
N ILE A 370 -4.26 36.68 24.38
CA ILE A 370 -4.25 37.95 23.65
C ILE A 370 -5.43 38.85 24.01
N PHE A 371 -5.15 40.05 24.53
CA PHE A 371 -6.19 41.03 24.86
C PHE A 371 -6.41 41.98 23.68
N THR A 372 -7.36 41.61 22.80
CA THR A 372 -7.71 42.42 21.64
C THR A 372 -9.22 42.44 21.39
N LYS A 373 -9.75 43.60 21.02
CA LYS A 373 -11.17 43.75 20.65
C LYS A 373 -11.51 43.08 19.33
N ASN A 374 -10.52 42.61 18.56
CA ASN A 374 -10.76 41.80 17.36
C ASN A 374 -11.37 40.42 17.68
N LEU A 375 -11.28 39.97 18.93
CA LEU A 375 -11.97 38.77 19.40
C LEU A 375 -13.48 38.98 19.57
N LEU A 376 -13.94 40.24 19.60
CA LEU A 376 -15.36 40.58 19.68
C LEU A 376 -15.95 40.57 18.27
N PHE A 377 -16.61 39.48 17.91
CA PHE A 377 -17.27 39.38 16.62
C PHE A 377 -18.62 38.66 16.72
N ASP A 378 -19.50 39.06 15.82
CA ASP A 378 -20.81 38.48 15.63
C ASP A 378 -21.14 38.58 14.13
N ASP A 379 -21.08 37.45 13.41
CA ASP A 379 -21.41 37.40 11.98
C ASP A 379 -22.86 36.96 11.71
N GLY A 380 -23.68 36.84 12.76
CA GLY A 380 -25.04 36.33 12.70
C GLY A 380 -25.16 34.80 12.64
N ARG A 381 -24.04 34.06 12.65
CA ARG A 381 -23.97 32.60 12.70
C ARG A 381 -23.02 32.08 13.79
N VAL A 382 -21.92 32.78 14.01
CA VAL A 382 -20.88 32.50 15.00
C VAL A 382 -20.64 33.78 15.79
N TYR A 383 -20.52 33.62 17.11
CA TYR A 383 -20.34 34.70 18.06
C TYR A 383 -19.19 34.39 19.01
N ASN A 384 -18.30 35.35 19.22
CA ASN A 384 -17.32 35.30 20.31
C ASN A 384 -17.23 36.65 21.02
N ASP A 385 -17.22 36.62 22.34
CA ASP A 385 -16.96 37.78 23.20
C ASP A 385 -15.99 37.47 24.35
N LYS A 386 -15.29 36.33 24.27
CA LYS A 386 -14.43 35.79 25.31
C LYS A 386 -13.00 35.62 24.81
N VAL A 387 -12.02 35.88 25.68
CA VAL A 387 -10.59 35.58 25.41
C VAL A 387 -10.25 34.11 25.66
N PHE A 388 -11.11 33.46 26.45
CA PHE A 388 -11.07 32.05 26.75
C PHE A 388 -12.50 31.51 26.83
N LEU A 389 -12.84 30.45 26.11
CA LEU A 389 -14.17 29.84 26.18
C LEU A 389 -14.22 28.81 27.32
N ASP A 390 -15.13 29.03 28.27
CA ASP A 390 -15.37 28.14 29.40
C ASP A 390 -16.12 26.86 28.99
N PHE A 391 -15.73 25.74 29.60
CA PHE A 391 -16.29 24.43 29.32
C PHE A 391 -17.79 24.41 29.66
N GLY A 392 -18.61 23.95 28.71
CA GLY A 392 -20.07 23.96 28.78
C GLY A 392 -20.73 25.27 28.33
N SER A 393 -19.96 26.28 27.92
CA SER A 393 -20.52 27.54 27.40
C SER A 393 -21.29 27.30 26.12
N LYS A 394 -22.52 27.81 26.05
CA LYS A 394 -23.38 27.65 24.87
C LYS A 394 -23.26 28.83 23.94
N ASP A 395 -23.21 28.54 22.64
CA ASP A 395 -23.23 29.55 21.59
C ASP A 395 -24.57 30.31 21.60
N LYS A 396 -24.50 31.64 21.49
CA LYS A 396 -25.64 32.55 21.48
C LYS A 396 -26.68 32.18 20.42
N TYR A 397 -26.25 31.72 19.24
CA TYR A 397 -27.11 31.31 18.13
C TYR A 397 -27.56 29.85 18.21
N ARG A 398 -26.91 29.06 19.06
CA ARG A 398 -27.25 27.65 19.31
C ARG A 398 -27.44 27.39 20.81
N PRO A 399 -28.44 28.04 21.45
CA PRO A 399 -28.64 27.94 22.91
C PRO A 399 -29.06 26.52 23.37
N ASN A 400 -29.53 25.69 22.44
CA ASN A 400 -29.92 24.31 22.69
C ASN A 400 -28.78 23.30 22.44
N ASP A 401 -27.59 23.77 22.04
CA ASP A 401 -26.42 22.91 21.85
C ASP A 401 -25.95 22.31 23.19
N ILE A 402 -25.13 21.27 23.11
CA ILE A 402 -24.55 20.57 24.28
C ILE A 402 -23.55 21.45 25.05
N GLY A 403 -23.15 22.58 24.46
CA GLY A 403 -22.15 23.50 24.99
C GLY A 403 -20.75 23.18 24.45
N SER A 404 -19.81 24.11 24.62
CA SER A 404 -18.40 23.89 24.30
C SER A 404 -17.87 22.72 25.12
N ILE A 405 -17.22 21.78 24.47
CA ILE A 405 -16.76 20.53 25.07
C ILE A 405 -15.24 20.55 25.32
N GLU A 406 -14.61 21.71 25.17
CA GLU A 406 -13.19 21.98 25.42
C GLU A 406 -13.01 23.35 26.08
N TYR A 407 -11.81 23.61 26.56
CA TYR A 407 -11.30 24.95 26.84
C TYR A 407 -10.74 25.56 25.57
N TRP A 408 -11.22 26.72 25.14
CA TRP A 408 -10.67 27.39 23.95
C TRP A 408 -9.81 28.56 24.37
N PHE A 409 -8.53 28.58 23.98
CA PHE A 409 -7.61 29.66 24.28
C PHE A 409 -7.32 30.48 23.02
N TYR A 410 -7.53 31.79 23.06
CA TYR A 410 -7.10 32.70 22.00
C TYR A 410 -5.76 33.34 22.35
N VAL A 411 -4.77 33.13 21.48
CA VAL A 411 -3.36 33.46 21.74
C VAL A 411 -2.69 34.10 20.51
N PRO A 412 -1.55 34.79 20.65
CA PRO A 412 -0.77 35.26 19.51
C PRO A 412 -0.27 34.11 18.63
N LEU A 413 0.01 34.40 17.34
CA LEU A 413 0.66 33.44 16.44
C LEU A 413 2.03 32.99 17.00
N GLY A 414 2.33 31.70 16.87
CA GLY A 414 3.60 31.11 17.33
C GLY A 414 3.67 30.86 18.84
N THR A 415 2.56 31.04 19.57
CA THR A 415 2.48 30.67 21.00
C THR A 415 2.75 29.18 21.16
N LYS A 416 3.70 28.84 22.04
CA LYS A 416 4.12 27.46 22.30
C LYS A 416 3.22 26.83 23.36
N LEU A 417 2.91 25.56 23.19
CA LEU A 417 2.05 24.80 24.08
C LEU A 417 2.89 23.83 24.91
N GLU A 418 2.64 23.82 26.22
CA GLU A 418 3.27 22.92 27.18
C GLU A 418 2.42 21.66 27.38
N ALA A 419 3.07 20.50 27.52
CA ALA A 419 2.39 19.27 27.91
C ALA A 419 1.71 19.47 29.28
N PRO A 420 0.38 19.26 29.42
CA PRO A 420 -0.31 19.44 30.69
C PRO A 420 -0.05 18.30 31.67
N SER A 421 0.33 17.12 31.19
CA SER A 421 0.62 15.94 32.01
C SER A 421 1.76 15.13 31.41
N ASP A 422 2.37 14.28 32.22
CA ASP A 422 3.27 13.24 31.74
C ASP A 422 2.48 12.21 30.90
N GLY A 423 3.06 11.73 29.81
CA GLY A 423 2.43 10.67 29.03
C GLY A 423 3.05 10.44 27.66
N PHE A 424 2.51 9.45 26.96
CA PHE A 424 2.85 9.14 25.58
C PHE A 424 1.98 9.94 24.63
N VAL A 425 2.63 10.48 23.60
CA VAL A 425 2.03 11.31 22.56
C VAL A 425 1.40 10.44 21.49
N GLN A 426 0.21 10.84 21.07
CA GLN A 426 -0.42 10.46 19.82
C GLN A 426 -0.81 11.75 19.08
N VAL A 427 -0.36 11.89 17.85
CA VAL A 427 -0.64 12.99 16.94
C VAL A 427 -1.82 12.62 16.05
N VAL A 428 -2.72 13.58 15.81
CA VAL A 428 -3.90 13.43 14.96
C VAL A 428 -3.90 14.57 13.94
N PHE A 429 -4.21 14.31 12.67
CA PHE A 429 -4.35 15.36 11.65
C PHE A 429 -5.82 15.65 11.35
N PHE A 430 -6.21 16.93 11.34
CA PHE A 430 -7.56 17.37 11.02
C PHE A 430 -7.63 17.95 9.61
N ASN A 431 -8.12 17.15 8.66
CA ASN A 431 -8.15 17.55 7.25
C ASN A 431 -9.09 18.75 6.96
N HIS A 432 -10.13 18.97 7.76
CA HIS A 432 -11.07 20.06 7.53
C HIS A 432 -10.52 21.44 7.96
N THR A 433 -9.57 21.47 8.89
CA THR A 433 -8.91 22.68 9.40
C THR A 433 -7.44 22.80 9.00
N GLN A 434 -6.87 21.75 8.39
CA GLN A 434 -5.47 21.70 7.95
C GLN A 434 -4.48 21.92 9.10
N ASP A 435 -4.82 21.42 10.29
CA ASP A 435 -4.02 21.50 11.51
C ASP A 435 -3.97 20.13 12.22
N TRP A 436 -3.30 20.08 13.36
CA TRP A 436 -3.05 18.85 14.12
C TRP A 436 -3.72 18.89 15.50
N GLY A 437 -3.85 17.72 16.11
CA GLY A 437 -4.14 17.52 17.53
C GLY A 437 -3.07 16.65 18.18
N ILE A 438 -2.90 16.79 19.50
CA ILE A 438 -1.97 16.02 20.32
C ILE A 438 -2.73 15.42 21.49
N ASN A 439 -2.78 14.09 21.55
CA ASN A 439 -3.29 13.30 22.66
C ASN A 439 -2.13 12.83 23.54
N ILE A 440 -2.21 13.10 24.84
CA ILE A 440 -1.25 12.65 25.85
C ILE A 440 -1.98 11.68 26.79
N LYS A 441 -1.45 10.46 26.91
CA LYS A 441 -2.02 9.43 27.80
C LYS A 441 -0.97 8.53 28.43
N SER A 442 -1.29 7.93 29.57
CA SER A 442 -0.51 6.80 30.11
C SER A 442 -0.82 5.51 29.33
N LYS A 443 0.15 4.59 29.23
CA LYS A 443 0.08 3.37 28.37
C LYS A 443 -1.22 2.58 28.52
N ASP A 444 -1.71 2.42 29.76
CA ASP A 444 -2.88 1.60 30.10
C ASP A 444 -4.08 2.43 30.57
N SER A 445 -4.07 3.74 30.33
CA SER A 445 -5.16 4.63 30.74
C SER A 445 -6.12 4.87 29.57
N ASN A 446 -7.42 4.77 29.87
CA ASN A 446 -8.48 5.19 28.95
C ASN A 446 -8.73 6.71 29.00
N TRP A 447 -7.95 7.43 29.82
CA TRP A 447 -7.99 8.88 29.88
C TRP A 447 -7.01 9.50 28.90
N ILE A 448 -7.49 10.50 28.18
CA ILE A 448 -6.71 11.24 27.20
C ILE A 448 -6.78 12.72 27.56
N VAL A 449 -5.62 13.37 27.57
CA VAL A 449 -5.49 14.83 27.61
C VAL A 449 -5.19 15.27 26.18
N SER A 450 -6.03 16.12 25.59
CA SER A 450 -5.92 16.47 24.18
C SER A 450 -5.74 17.96 23.97
N PHE A 451 -4.80 18.32 23.08
CA PHE A 451 -4.84 19.59 22.37
C PHE A 451 -5.42 19.41 20.97
N GLU A 452 -6.28 20.33 20.55
CA GLU A 452 -6.70 20.48 19.15
C GLU A 452 -6.26 21.84 18.60
N HIS A 453 -6.28 21.97 17.27
CA HIS A 453 -5.84 23.17 16.53
C HIS A 453 -4.39 23.58 16.84
N VAL A 454 -3.44 22.67 16.58
CA VAL A 454 -1.99 22.94 16.75
C VAL A 454 -1.20 22.76 15.44
N LEU A 455 -0.03 23.40 15.35
CA LEU A 455 0.91 23.34 14.24
C LEU A 455 2.37 23.25 14.77
N ASN A 456 3.34 23.12 13.88
CA ASN A 456 4.77 23.12 14.22
C ASN A 456 5.16 22.14 15.34
N LEU A 457 4.59 20.92 15.28
CA LEU A 457 4.79 19.84 16.23
C LEU A 457 6.27 19.66 16.61
N LYS A 458 6.55 19.54 17.92
CA LYS A 458 7.88 19.23 18.47
C LYS A 458 8.01 17.76 18.92
N VAL A 459 6.92 17.02 18.77
CA VAL A 459 6.75 15.63 19.18
C VAL A 459 6.14 14.84 18.03
N LYS A 460 6.34 13.53 18.05
CA LYS A 460 5.75 12.56 17.10
C LYS A 460 5.06 11.43 17.86
N ASP A 461 4.30 10.62 17.13
CA ASP A 461 3.65 9.43 17.67
C ASP A 461 4.61 8.54 18.46
N GLY A 462 4.21 8.22 19.68
CA GLY A 462 4.95 7.36 20.60
C GLY A 462 6.01 8.07 21.43
N ASP A 463 6.30 9.36 21.21
CA ASP A 463 7.19 10.12 22.09
C ASP A 463 6.62 10.17 23.51
N PHE A 464 7.49 10.11 24.52
CA PHE A 464 7.11 10.38 25.90
C PHE A 464 7.43 11.83 26.24
N VAL A 465 6.46 12.54 26.81
CA VAL A 465 6.61 13.91 27.29
C VAL A 465 6.40 13.97 28.80
N LYS A 466 7.11 14.89 29.44
CA LYS A 466 6.86 15.32 30.81
C LYS A 466 6.03 16.59 30.81
N ALA A 467 5.22 16.78 31.84
CA ALA A 467 4.45 18.00 31.99
C ALA A 467 5.38 19.21 31.99
N GLY A 468 5.07 20.20 31.15
CA GLY A 468 5.91 21.38 30.89
C GLY A 468 6.80 21.28 29.64
N ASP A 469 6.96 20.10 29.03
CA ASP A 469 7.67 19.99 27.75
C ASP A 469 6.91 20.73 26.65
N ILE A 470 7.61 21.43 25.75
CA ILE A 470 6.98 22.10 24.61
C ILE A 470 6.61 21.06 23.55
N VAL A 471 5.32 20.97 23.21
CA VAL A 471 4.80 19.93 22.30
C VAL A 471 4.41 20.45 20.92
N ALA A 472 3.93 21.71 20.82
CA ALA A 472 3.52 22.32 19.56
C ALA A 472 3.39 23.84 19.68
N GLU A 473 2.89 24.48 18.63
CA GLU A 473 2.44 25.87 18.60
C GLU A 473 0.95 25.93 18.25
N ALA A 474 0.20 26.93 18.75
CA ALA A 474 -1.22 27.08 18.45
C ALA A 474 -1.47 27.46 16.96
N ALA A 475 -2.53 26.93 16.35
CA ALA A 475 -2.84 27.12 14.93
C ALA A 475 -3.57 28.46 14.65
N PRO A 476 -3.28 29.15 13.52
CA PRO A 476 -4.03 30.34 13.10
C PRO A 476 -5.51 30.02 12.80
N ARG A 477 -6.42 30.92 13.18
CA ARG A 477 -7.86 30.76 12.88
C ARG A 477 -8.27 31.63 11.67
N ILE A 478 -8.92 31.00 10.69
CA ILE A 478 -9.43 31.67 9.48
C ILE A 478 -10.41 32.80 9.82
N THR A 479 -11.24 32.62 10.86
CA THR A 479 -12.21 33.62 11.33
C THR A 479 -11.54 34.97 11.67
N PHE A 480 -10.27 34.96 12.07
CA PHE A 480 -9.49 36.15 12.37
C PHE A 480 -8.48 36.48 11.28
N LYS A 481 -8.74 36.07 10.03
CA LYS A 481 -7.84 36.28 8.87
C LYS A 481 -6.42 35.75 9.13
N ASN A 482 -6.28 34.70 9.94
CA ASN A 482 -5.02 34.13 10.39
C ASN A 482 -4.11 35.10 11.17
N GLU A 483 -4.67 36.16 11.78
CA GLU A 483 -3.91 37.11 12.62
C GLU A 483 -3.87 36.69 14.11
N ILE A 484 -4.77 35.80 14.51
CA ILE A 484 -4.89 35.27 15.89
C ILE A 484 -4.85 33.74 15.81
N ALA A 485 -4.10 33.11 16.72
CA ALA A 485 -4.07 31.67 16.88
C ALA A 485 -5.06 31.21 17.96
N MET A 486 -5.47 29.96 17.88
CA MET A 486 -6.34 29.34 18.85
C MET A 486 -5.98 27.87 19.02
N THR A 487 -6.09 27.36 20.24
CA THR A 487 -5.95 25.95 20.57
C THR A 487 -7.02 25.55 21.58
N GLU A 488 -7.32 24.26 21.64
CA GLU A 488 -8.33 23.73 22.53
C GLU A 488 -7.73 22.69 23.48
N LEU A 489 -8.16 22.65 24.74
CA LEU A 489 -7.72 21.66 25.74
C LEU A 489 -8.91 20.89 26.30
N VAL A 490 -8.80 19.55 26.34
CA VAL A 490 -9.83 18.71 26.96
C VAL A 490 -9.24 17.46 27.62
N VAL A 491 -9.87 17.00 28.71
CA VAL A 491 -9.65 15.66 29.27
C VAL A 491 -10.86 14.80 28.92
N TRP A 492 -10.66 13.65 28.30
CA TRP A 492 -11.77 12.81 27.88
C TRP A 492 -11.53 11.32 28.06
N GLN A 493 -12.63 10.56 28.07
CA GLN A 493 -12.65 9.11 28.05
C GLN A 493 -13.73 8.64 27.08
N GLY A 494 -13.51 7.53 26.39
CA GLY A 494 -14.53 6.90 25.56
C GLY A 494 -14.03 6.50 24.18
N GLY A 495 -14.97 6.18 23.28
CA GLY A 495 -14.73 5.60 21.96
C GLY A 495 -16.06 5.28 21.26
N SER A 496 -16.09 4.32 20.33
CA SER A 496 -17.22 3.99 19.42
C SER A 496 -18.61 3.72 20.04
N GLN A 497 -18.77 3.79 21.36
CA GLN A 497 -20.04 3.68 22.08
C GLN A 497 -20.43 4.95 22.89
N GLY A 498 -19.69 6.05 22.73
CA GLY A 498 -19.92 7.35 23.38
C GLY A 498 -18.62 7.97 23.92
N VAL A 499 -18.47 9.28 23.75
CA VAL A 499 -17.34 10.06 24.27
C VAL A 499 -17.82 10.91 25.45
N VAL A 500 -17.09 10.87 26.55
CA VAL A 500 -17.30 11.73 27.71
C VAL A 500 -16.13 12.69 27.80
N LYS A 501 -16.40 13.97 27.56
CA LYS A 501 -15.44 15.06 27.75
C LYS A 501 -15.65 15.66 29.13
N TYR A 502 -14.57 15.97 29.82
CA TYR A 502 -14.58 16.48 31.18
C TYR A 502 -13.91 17.84 31.24
N CYS A 503 -14.35 18.66 32.19
CA CYS A 503 -13.73 19.92 32.57
C CYS A 503 -12.23 19.72 32.88
N PRO A 504 -11.29 20.33 32.15
CA PRO A 504 -9.84 20.15 32.40
C PRO A 504 -9.41 20.54 33.82
N PHE A 505 -10.02 21.58 34.39
CA PHE A 505 -9.70 22.05 35.75
C PHE A 505 -9.92 20.98 36.83
N GLN A 506 -10.86 20.05 36.62
CA GLN A 506 -11.12 18.95 37.53
C GLN A 506 -9.86 18.08 37.77
N PHE A 507 -9.01 17.94 36.75
CA PHE A 507 -7.84 17.07 36.73
C PHE A 507 -6.56 17.78 37.09
N LEU A 508 -6.60 19.09 37.32
CA LEU A 508 -5.45 19.84 37.79
C LEU A 508 -5.00 19.32 39.15
N ASP A 509 -3.69 19.23 39.36
CA ASP A 509 -3.10 18.83 40.62
C ASP A 509 -3.69 19.64 41.77
N GLU A 510 -4.05 18.96 42.85
CA GLU A 510 -4.74 19.58 43.99
C GLU A 510 -3.94 20.75 44.57
N SER A 511 -2.61 20.68 44.55
CA SER A 511 -1.73 21.76 45.02
C SER A 511 -1.77 23.02 44.12
N LEU A 512 -2.24 22.88 42.88
CA LEU A 512 -2.28 23.94 41.88
C LEU A 512 -3.69 24.53 41.68
N LYS A 513 -4.75 23.84 42.12
CA LYS A 513 -6.14 24.30 41.95
C LYS A 513 -6.39 25.70 42.48
N GLN A 514 -5.93 26.03 43.69
CA GLN A 514 -6.12 27.39 44.20
C GLN A 514 -5.38 28.45 43.35
N ILE A 515 -4.19 28.11 42.86
CA ILE A 515 -3.34 29.02 42.08
C ILE A 515 -3.99 29.31 40.72
N TYR A 516 -4.35 28.26 39.98
CA TYR A 516 -4.99 28.41 38.68
C TYR A 516 -6.42 28.94 38.80
N GLY A 517 -7.14 28.61 39.87
CA GLY A 517 -8.47 29.18 40.13
C GLY A 517 -8.41 30.69 40.29
N ASN A 518 -7.45 31.21 41.06
CA ASN A 518 -7.22 32.64 41.18
C ASN A 518 -6.83 33.27 39.83
N LYS A 519 -5.96 32.60 39.05
CA LYS A 519 -5.55 33.08 37.73
C LYS A 519 -6.71 33.16 36.73
N ILE A 520 -7.57 32.14 36.66
CA ILE A 520 -8.71 32.11 35.75
C ILE A 520 -9.75 33.18 36.15
N ASN A 521 -10.05 33.31 37.45
CA ASN A 521 -10.98 34.34 37.92
C ASN A 521 -10.45 35.77 37.63
N GLN A 522 -9.14 35.99 37.87
CA GLN A 522 -8.53 37.27 37.55
C GLN A 522 -8.51 37.53 36.03
N LEU A 523 -8.22 36.51 35.21
CA LEU A 523 -8.27 36.61 33.75
C LEU A 523 -9.65 37.06 33.25
N THR A 524 -10.72 36.51 33.82
CA THR A 524 -12.08 36.89 33.43
C THR A 524 -12.46 38.28 33.88
N GLU A 525 -12.13 38.67 35.11
CA GLU A 525 -12.32 40.05 35.59
C GLU A 525 -11.54 41.06 34.73
N ASP A 526 -10.28 40.76 34.43
CA ASP A 526 -9.42 41.60 33.60
C ASP A 526 -9.96 41.72 32.17
N TRP A 527 -10.46 40.63 31.58
CA TRP A 527 -11.07 40.63 30.26
C TRP A 527 -12.34 41.48 30.23
N GLU A 528 -13.23 41.30 31.21
CA GLU A 528 -14.47 42.06 31.34
C GLU A 528 -14.20 43.55 31.56
N GLU A 529 -13.14 43.89 32.32
CA GLU A 529 -12.65 45.27 32.43
C GLU A 529 -12.16 45.80 31.08
N PHE A 530 -11.36 45.02 30.35
CA PHE A 530 -10.78 45.40 29.06
C PHE A 530 -11.84 45.67 27.98
N ILE A 531 -12.88 44.82 27.90
CA ILE A 531 -13.97 44.97 26.93
C ILE A 531 -15.10 45.86 27.44
N GLY A 532 -15.15 46.14 28.75
CA GLY A 532 -16.18 46.94 29.41
C GLY A 532 -17.56 46.24 29.44
N LYS A 533 -17.57 44.92 29.52
CA LYS A 533 -18.79 44.10 29.46
C LYS A 533 -18.60 42.79 30.25
N ASP A 534 -19.58 42.46 31.07
CA ASP A 534 -19.67 41.17 31.76
C ASP A 534 -20.12 40.09 30.75
N VAL A 535 -19.29 39.06 30.56
CA VAL A 535 -19.50 37.99 29.56
C VAL A 535 -19.34 36.59 30.16
N TYR A 536 -18.68 36.47 31.31
CA TYR A 536 -18.50 35.22 32.04
C TYR A 536 -19.55 35.09 33.14
N GLN A 537 -20.20 33.93 33.21
CA GLN A 537 -21.15 33.60 34.27
C GLN A 537 -20.41 32.91 35.42
N GLN A 538 -19.41 33.61 35.98
CA GLN A 538 -18.50 33.06 36.98
C GLN A 538 -19.25 32.50 38.20
N GLU A 539 -20.41 33.07 38.52
CA GLU A 539 -21.28 32.61 39.61
C GLU A 539 -21.91 31.22 39.37
N LYS A 540 -21.92 30.75 38.12
CA LYS A 540 -22.45 29.44 37.73
C LYS A 540 -21.38 28.38 37.52
N TRP A 541 -20.11 28.76 37.62
CA TRP A 541 -19.01 27.83 37.48
C TRP A 541 -18.98 26.83 38.63
N SER A 542 -18.99 25.54 38.30
CA SER A 542 -18.81 24.45 39.27
C SER A 542 -17.34 24.31 39.68
N LEU A 543 -16.44 24.63 38.74
CA LEU A 543 -15.00 24.83 38.90
C LEU A 543 -14.59 26.03 38.03
N PRO A 544 -13.50 26.76 38.35
CA PRO A 544 -13.04 27.88 37.54
C PRO A 544 -12.98 27.53 36.04
N GLY A 545 -13.69 28.30 35.21
CA GLY A 545 -13.81 28.06 33.78
C GLY A 545 -14.73 26.91 33.35
N CYS A 546 -15.56 26.34 34.24
CA CYS A 546 -16.41 25.18 33.92
C CYS A 546 -17.85 25.37 34.41
N LEU A 547 -18.81 25.46 33.49
CA LEU A 547 -20.24 25.51 33.79
C LEU A 547 -20.83 24.14 34.14
N VAL A 548 -20.18 23.07 33.68
CA VAL A 548 -20.52 21.67 33.96
C VAL A 548 -19.24 20.87 34.20
N ASP A 549 -19.34 19.75 34.92
CA ASP A 549 -18.21 18.86 35.23
C ASP A 549 -17.83 17.96 34.05
N LYS A 550 -18.83 17.51 33.28
CA LYS A 550 -18.65 16.69 32.08
C LYS A 550 -19.79 16.84 31.09
N ILE A 551 -19.50 16.49 29.85
CA ILE A 551 -20.47 16.44 28.74
C ILE A 551 -20.36 15.05 28.11
N VAL A 552 -21.52 14.40 27.91
CA VAL A 552 -21.62 13.12 27.21
C VAL A 552 -22.09 13.41 25.80
N GLU A 553 -21.28 13.06 24.80
CA GLU A 553 -21.70 13.08 23.41
C GLU A 553 -22.67 11.92 23.18
N ALA A 554 -23.97 12.22 23.11
CA ALA A 554 -25.00 11.24 22.76
C ALA A 554 -25.00 10.99 21.26
N GLN A 555 -25.20 9.73 20.83
CA GLN A 555 -25.48 9.41 19.43
C GLN A 555 -26.63 10.28 18.93
N THR A 556 -26.42 11.06 17.87
CA THR A 556 -27.52 11.69 17.14
C THR A 556 -28.27 10.61 16.36
N SER A 557 -29.16 9.90 17.05
CA SER A 557 -30.20 9.09 16.44
C SER A 557 -31.38 9.99 16.06
N ASN A 558 -31.74 10.04 14.78
CA ASN A 558 -33.14 10.26 14.41
C ASN A 558 -33.84 8.88 14.48
N THR A 559 -34.54 8.61 15.58
CA THR A 559 -35.33 7.39 15.91
C THR A 559 -36.85 7.66 15.70
N PRO A 560 -37.86 6.77 15.98
CA PRO A 560 -37.91 5.30 16.28
C PRO A 560 -39.15 4.53 15.72
N ILE A 561 -39.22 3.17 15.85
CA ILE A 561 -40.33 2.43 16.53
C ILE A 561 -39.76 1.15 17.21
N GLN A 562 -40.33 0.83 18.37
CA GLN A 562 -39.90 -0.02 19.49
C GLN A 562 -40.11 -1.56 19.38
N SER A 563 -39.50 -2.23 20.39
CA SER A 563 -39.83 -3.51 21.05
C SER A 563 -39.02 -4.72 20.56
N ASN A 564 -38.43 -5.60 21.37
CA ASN A 564 -38.45 -5.85 22.81
C ASN A 564 -37.10 -6.47 23.26
N THR A 565 -36.81 -6.34 24.54
CA THR A 565 -35.74 -6.92 25.36
C THR A 565 -35.36 -8.38 25.11
N LEU A 566 -34.05 -8.69 25.14
CA LEU A 566 -33.43 -9.77 25.94
C LEU A 566 -31.91 -9.50 26.15
N SER A 567 -31.44 -9.79 27.36
CA SER A 567 -30.10 -9.50 27.94
C SER A 567 -28.91 -10.20 27.25
N PRO A 568 -27.66 -9.71 27.45
CA PRO A 568 -26.53 -10.00 26.58
C PRO A 568 -25.81 -11.31 26.93
N SER A 569 -25.46 -12.06 25.89
CA SER A 569 -24.44 -13.10 25.94
C SER A 569 -23.11 -12.51 25.49
N SER A 570 -22.09 -12.74 26.30
CA SER A 570 -20.70 -12.32 26.19
C SER A 570 -20.02 -12.65 24.86
N THR A 571 -19.38 -11.66 24.24
CA THR A 571 -18.31 -11.86 23.25
C THR A 571 -17.40 -10.62 23.21
N PRO A 572 -16.15 -10.74 22.71
CA PRO A 572 -14.96 -10.21 23.36
C PRO A 572 -14.50 -8.93 22.67
N THR A 573 -14.01 -7.99 23.46
CA THR A 573 -13.46 -6.72 22.98
C THR A 573 -12.13 -6.98 22.27
N GLN A 574 -12.10 -6.87 20.94
CA GLN A 574 -10.88 -6.60 20.18
C GLN A 574 -10.86 -5.12 19.83
N THR A 575 -9.95 -4.40 20.48
CA THR A 575 -9.57 -3.03 20.20
C THR A 575 -8.69 -3.00 18.95
N THR A 576 -9.26 -2.73 17.78
CA THR A 576 -8.48 -2.49 16.54
C THR A 576 -8.13 -1.01 16.45
N ALA A 577 -6.83 -0.71 16.47
CA ALA A 577 -6.31 0.60 16.06
C ALA A 577 -6.74 0.87 14.61
N VAL A 578 -7.33 2.04 14.35
CA VAL A 578 -7.73 2.44 13.00
C VAL A 578 -6.45 2.71 12.19
N ARG A 579 -6.16 1.85 11.22
CA ARG A 579 -5.12 2.08 10.22
C ARG A 579 -5.70 3.00 9.16
N ILE A 580 -5.03 4.09 8.84
CA ILE A 580 -5.34 4.87 7.63
C ILE A 580 -4.26 4.52 6.62
N ALA A 581 -4.69 4.06 5.45
CA ALA A 581 -3.81 3.71 4.35
C ALA A 581 -3.11 4.97 3.82
N GLU A 582 -1.84 4.85 3.49
CA GLU A 582 -1.13 5.92 2.79
C GLU A 582 -1.69 6.06 1.37
N ASN A 583 -1.82 7.30 0.89
CA ASN A 583 -2.21 7.53 -0.50
C ASN A 583 -1.08 7.03 -1.41
N GLN A 584 -1.35 5.97 -2.17
CA GLN A 584 -0.41 5.43 -3.14
C GLN A 584 -0.54 6.15 -4.48
N ALA A 585 0.60 6.44 -5.12
CA ALA A 585 0.60 6.99 -6.46
C ALA A 585 -0.02 6.01 -7.46
N TRP A 586 -0.86 6.52 -8.37
CA TRP A 586 -1.47 5.73 -9.42
C TRP A 586 -0.41 5.06 -10.30
N VAL A 587 -0.54 3.74 -10.50
CA VAL A 587 0.36 2.99 -11.39
C VAL A 587 -0.27 2.94 -12.79
N PRO A 588 0.40 3.49 -13.82
CA PRO A 588 -0.11 3.43 -15.19
C PRO A 588 -0.01 2.01 -15.77
N ASP A 589 -0.86 1.69 -16.75
CA ASP A 589 -0.79 0.47 -17.56
C ASP A 589 -0.87 -0.88 -16.81
N VAL A 590 -1.53 -0.90 -15.64
CA VAL A 590 -1.82 -2.14 -14.88
C VAL A 590 -3.31 -2.45 -14.83
N PHE A 591 -3.69 -3.73 -14.90
CA PHE A 591 -5.09 -4.15 -14.87
C PHE A 591 -5.77 -3.89 -13.52
N THR A 592 -5.02 -3.94 -12.42
CA THR A 592 -5.49 -3.66 -11.06
C THR A 592 -4.45 -2.80 -10.36
N GLN A 593 -4.86 -1.94 -9.45
CA GLN A 593 -3.92 -1.15 -8.65
C GLN A 593 -3.37 -1.99 -7.49
N PRO A 594 -2.13 -1.73 -7.06
CA PRO A 594 -1.63 -2.26 -5.79
C PRO A 594 -2.50 -1.76 -4.61
N VAL A 595 -2.69 -2.63 -3.62
CA VAL A 595 -3.39 -2.26 -2.38
C VAL A 595 -2.40 -1.48 -1.50
N PRO A 596 -2.69 -0.22 -1.11
CA PRO A 596 -1.74 0.61 -0.38
C PRO A 596 -1.42 0.08 1.02
N PRO A 597 -0.21 0.33 1.55
CA PRO A 597 0.11 0.05 2.94
C PRO A 597 -0.90 0.70 3.89
N GLY A 598 -1.43 -0.08 4.83
CA GLY A 598 -2.43 0.37 5.78
C GLY A 598 -3.89 0.20 5.31
N ALA A 599 -4.13 -0.15 4.05
CA ALA A 599 -5.44 -0.64 3.61
C ALA A 599 -5.74 -2.03 4.16
N SER A 600 -6.97 -2.51 3.98
CA SER A 600 -7.36 -3.83 4.45
C SER A 600 -6.45 -4.93 3.90
N THR A 601 -6.03 -5.82 4.80
CA THR A 601 -5.23 -7.02 4.51
C THR A 601 -6.08 -8.19 4.02
N THR A 602 -7.41 -8.07 4.09
CA THR A 602 -8.34 -9.08 3.56
C THR A 602 -8.16 -9.26 2.05
N ARG A 603 -8.14 -10.52 1.59
CA ARG A 603 -7.98 -10.87 0.17
C ARG A 603 -9.13 -11.74 -0.33
N LEU A 604 -9.73 -11.29 -1.42
CA LEU A 604 -10.98 -11.80 -1.97
C LEU A 604 -10.77 -12.88 -3.03
N VAL A 605 -11.82 -13.64 -3.30
CA VAL A 605 -11.99 -14.59 -4.41
C VAL A 605 -13.12 -14.12 -5.31
N LEU A 606 -13.24 -14.68 -6.52
CA LEU A 606 -14.36 -14.38 -7.41
C LEU A 606 -15.70 -14.92 -6.87
N PRO A 607 -16.83 -14.25 -7.17
CA PRO A 607 -18.16 -14.65 -6.70
C PRO A 607 -18.71 -15.88 -7.46
N ALA A 608 -17.99 -16.40 -8.44
CA ALA A 608 -18.29 -17.64 -9.15
C ALA A 608 -16.99 -18.20 -9.76
N PRO A 609 -16.94 -19.48 -10.15
CA PRO A 609 -15.85 -20.00 -10.97
C PRO A 609 -15.68 -19.17 -12.25
N ILE A 610 -14.43 -18.90 -12.64
CA ILE A 610 -14.12 -17.97 -13.74
C ILE A 610 -14.78 -18.36 -15.07
N GLU A 611 -14.91 -19.65 -15.34
CA GLU A 611 -15.56 -20.20 -16.53
C GLU A 611 -17.09 -20.02 -16.55
N LYS A 612 -17.67 -19.55 -15.44
CA LYS A 612 -19.10 -19.23 -15.28
C LYS A 612 -19.37 -17.74 -15.33
N ILE A 613 -18.33 -16.91 -15.41
CA ILE A 613 -18.41 -15.46 -15.51
C ILE A 613 -18.32 -15.05 -16.98
N ALA A 614 -19.16 -14.12 -17.42
CA ALA A 614 -19.06 -13.52 -18.75
C ALA A 614 -17.93 -12.48 -18.77
N ILE A 615 -16.69 -12.91 -19.03
CA ILE A 615 -15.47 -12.07 -18.99
C ILE A 615 -15.57 -10.83 -19.89
N THR A 616 -16.24 -10.93 -21.04
CA THR A 616 -16.43 -9.82 -21.98
C THR A 616 -17.43 -8.77 -21.50
N LYS A 617 -18.11 -8.98 -20.38
CA LYS A 617 -19.17 -8.12 -19.84
C LYS A 617 -18.90 -7.66 -18.40
N ILE A 618 -17.63 -7.64 -17.99
CA ILE A 618 -17.25 -7.15 -16.67
C ILE A 618 -17.29 -5.61 -16.64
N GLY A 619 -18.06 -5.08 -15.69
CA GLY A 619 -18.08 -3.69 -15.29
C GLY A 619 -16.86 -3.36 -14.44
N ALA A 620 -15.82 -2.77 -15.04
CA ALA A 620 -14.59 -2.39 -14.34
C ALA A 620 -14.76 -1.12 -13.51
N PHE A 621 -14.15 -1.08 -12.32
CA PHE A 621 -14.13 0.12 -11.48
C PHE A 621 -13.50 1.30 -12.22
N GLY A 622 -14.12 2.48 -12.08
CA GLY A 622 -13.74 3.72 -12.73
C GLY A 622 -14.05 3.81 -14.23
N ALA A 623 -14.55 2.74 -14.88
CA ALA A 623 -14.84 2.76 -16.30
C ALA A 623 -16.17 3.47 -16.61
N HIS A 624 -16.21 4.27 -17.68
CA HIS A 624 -17.38 5.05 -18.09
C HIS A 624 -18.24 4.24 -19.09
N GLN A 625 -18.95 3.22 -18.60
CA GLN A 625 -19.71 2.27 -19.43
C GLN A 625 -21.17 2.09 -18.98
N GLY A 626 -22.02 1.61 -19.89
CA GLY A 626 -23.38 1.13 -19.57
C GLY A 626 -24.31 2.14 -18.91
N GLY A 627 -24.20 3.42 -19.25
CA GLY A 627 -25.03 4.47 -18.63
C GLY A 627 -24.50 4.98 -17.30
N HIS A 628 -23.25 4.66 -16.94
CA HIS A 628 -22.48 5.27 -15.85
C HIS A 628 -21.41 6.18 -16.44
N PRO A 629 -21.81 7.29 -17.08
CA PRO A 629 -20.87 8.25 -17.63
C PRO A 629 -20.03 8.92 -16.54
N GLU A 630 -20.29 8.74 -15.25
CA GLU A 630 -19.46 9.20 -14.13
C GLU A 630 -18.35 8.24 -13.69
N GLY A 631 -18.29 7.06 -14.29
CA GLY A 631 -17.36 6.00 -13.92
C GLY A 631 -17.94 5.13 -12.82
N LEU A 632 -17.79 3.82 -12.98
CA LEU A 632 -18.31 2.83 -12.04
C LEU A 632 -17.60 2.92 -10.67
N ASP A 633 -18.37 3.03 -9.58
CA ASP A 633 -17.89 2.86 -8.20
C ASP A 633 -18.45 1.59 -7.54
N HIS A 634 -19.07 0.75 -8.37
CA HIS A 634 -19.60 -0.59 -8.12
C HIS A 634 -19.45 -1.40 -9.42
N GLU A 635 -19.19 -2.70 -9.31
CA GLU A 635 -18.82 -3.56 -10.43
C GLU A 635 -19.98 -4.45 -10.87
N TRP A 636 -20.06 -4.67 -12.18
CA TRP A 636 -21.01 -5.63 -12.75
C TRP A 636 -20.32 -6.90 -13.17
N ILE A 637 -20.84 -8.03 -12.69
CA ILE A 637 -20.36 -9.34 -13.09
C ILE A 637 -21.56 -10.17 -13.48
N GLU A 638 -21.66 -10.54 -14.75
CA GLU A 638 -22.70 -11.46 -15.20
C GLU A 638 -22.25 -12.92 -14.98
N ILE A 639 -23.04 -13.66 -14.21
CA ILE A 639 -22.76 -15.05 -13.80
C ILE A 639 -23.83 -15.96 -14.41
N LYS A 640 -23.50 -17.18 -14.83
CA LYS A 640 -24.50 -18.14 -15.33
C LYS A 640 -25.67 -18.31 -14.36
N ASP A 641 -26.91 -18.29 -14.86
CA ASP A 641 -28.13 -18.25 -14.04
C ASP A 641 -28.38 -19.52 -13.19
N ASP A 642 -27.73 -20.63 -13.55
CA ASP A 642 -27.74 -21.89 -12.80
C ASP A 642 -26.68 -21.96 -11.68
N VAL A 643 -25.80 -20.96 -11.57
CA VAL A 643 -24.70 -20.90 -10.59
C VAL A 643 -25.05 -19.90 -9.50
N PRO A 644 -25.00 -20.24 -8.21
CA PRO A 644 -25.21 -19.25 -7.16
C PRO A 644 -24.09 -18.20 -7.13
N ILE A 645 -24.43 -17.00 -6.69
CA ILE A 645 -23.46 -15.96 -6.33
C ILE A 645 -22.85 -16.36 -4.98
N ASN A 646 -21.52 -16.41 -4.94
CA ASN A 646 -20.75 -16.79 -3.78
C ASN A 646 -20.17 -15.58 -3.05
N SER A 647 -19.84 -15.78 -1.77
CA SER A 647 -19.12 -14.78 -0.99
C SER A 647 -17.71 -14.56 -1.55
N TRP A 648 -17.30 -13.29 -1.66
CA TRP A 648 -15.98 -12.87 -2.13
C TRP A 648 -14.91 -13.14 -1.06
N GLY A 649 -15.28 -13.31 0.20
CA GLY A 649 -14.33 -13.47 1.30
C GLY A 649 -14.97 -14.12 2.52
N ASP A 650 -14.15 -14.47 3.49
CA ASP A 650 -14.64 -14.85 4.80
C ASP A 650 -15.24 -13.63 5.49
N GLY A 651 -16.37 -13.78 6.18
CA GLY A 651 -17.02 -12.62 6.79
C GLY A 651 -18.28 -12.91 7.57
N GLU A 652 -18.90 -11.83 8.03
CA GLU A 652 -20.21 -11.85 8.68
C GLU A 652 -21.22 -11.06 7.87
N VAL A 653 -22.36 -11.67 7.59
CA VAL A 653 -23.50 -11.01 6.97
C VAL A 653 -24.06 -10.02 7.98
N THR A 654 -23.90 -8.72 7.74
CA THR A 654 -24.39 -7.68 8.68
C THR A 654 -25.82 -7.27 8.37
N LYS A 655 -26.23 -7.33 7.10
CA LYS A 655 -27.59 -6.96 6.65
C LYS A 655 -28.02 -7.81 5.46
N VAL A 656 -29.31 -8.12 5.44
CA VAL A 656 -30.03 -8.58 4.23
C VAL A 656 -31.34 -7.81 4.20
N TYR A 657 -31.59 -7.07 3.12
CA TYR A 657 -32.78 -6.21 3.03
C TYR A 657 -33.27 -6.07 1.59
N GLU A 658 -34.56 -5.85 1.42
CA GLU A 658 -35.17 -5.58 0.11
C GLU A 658 -34.97 -4.10 -0.25
N ASN A 659 -34.30 -3.85 -1.38
CA ASN A 659 -34.04 -2.49 -1.89
C ASN A 659 -35.23 -1.97 -2.71
N ARG A 660 -35.81 -2.84 -3.52
CA ARG A 660 -37.05 -2.62 -4.27
C ARG A 660 -37.77 -3.96 -4.46
N PRO A 661 -39.08 -3.98 -4.78
CA PRO A 661 -39.83 -5.22 -4.89
C PRO A 661 -39.15 -6.27 -5.79
N GLY A 662 -38.76 -7.41 -5.22
CA GLY A 662 -38.08 -8.50 -5.93
C GLY A 662 -36.55 -8.36 -6.05
N GLU A 663 -35.95 -7.37 -5.40
CA GLU A 663 -34.51 -7.14 -5.33
C GLU A 663 -34.06 -6.97 -3.88
N SER A 664 -33.22 -7.89 -3.42
CA SER A 664 -32.53 -7.82 -2.15
C SER A 664 -31.08 -7.36 -2.31
N ARG A 665 -30.52 -6.85 -1.21
CA ARG A 665 -29.10 -6.61 -1.04
C ARG A 665 -28.58 -7.40 0.15
N ILE A 666 -27.32 -7.84 0.06
CA ILE A 666 -26.62 -8.56 1.13
C ILE A 666 -25.36 -7.76 1.47
N VAL A 667 -25.18 -7.37 2.74
CA VAL A 667 -23.98 -6.66 3.19
C VAL A 667 -23.13 -7.58 4.04
N ILE A 668 -21.87 -7.75 3.68
CA ILE A 668 -20.92 -8.62 4.37
C ILE A 668 -19.74 -7.80 4.85
N ASN A 669 -19.44 -7.89 6.15
CA ASN A 669 -18.20 -7.38 6.72
C ASN A 669 -17.14 -8.49 6.63
N PHE A 670 -16.13 -8.28 5.78
CA PHE A 670 -15.04 -9.24 5.59
C PHE A 670 -13.91 -9.09 6.61
N GLY A 671 -14.04 -8.16 7.56
CA GLY A 671 -13.03 -7.86 8.57
C GLY A 671 -11.98 -6.86 8.09
N ASP A 672 -11.18 -6.38 9.04
CA ASP A 672 -10.08 -5.42 8.81
C ASP A 672 -10.52 -4.17 8.01
N GLY A 673 -11.71 -3.65 8.34
CA GLY A 673 -12.26 -2.44 7.73
C GLY A 673 -12.94 -2.63 6.36
N LEU A 674 -12.88 -3.82 5.77
CA LEU A 674 -13.41 -4.12 4.44
C LEU A 674 -14.86 -4.64 4.49
N VAL A 675 -15.76 -3.96 3.77
CA VAL A 675 -17.18 -4.29 3.72
C VAL A 675 -17.65 -4.30 2.27
N GLY A 676 -18.36 -5.35 1.87
CA GLY A 676 -18.97 -5.45 0.55
C GLY A 676 -20.49 -5.48 0.62
N GLU A 677 -21.15 -4.90 -0.37
CA GLU A 677 -22.58 -5.04 -0.60
C GLU A 677 -22.81 -5.71 -1.96
N TYR A 678 -23.56 -6.81 -1.92
CA TYR A 678 -24.06 -7.50 -3.10
C TYR A 678 -25.41 -6.91 -3.47
N MET A 679 -25.52 -6.49 -4.70
CA MET A 679 -26.68 -5.82 -5.26
C MET A 679 -27.40 -6.76 -6.23
N GLU A 680 -28.60 -6.37 -6.65
CA GLU A 680 -29.41 -7.14 -7.61
C GLU A 680 -29.63 -8.62 -7.22
N ILE A 681 -29.74 -8.93 -5.92
CA ILE A 681 -29.99 -10.31 -5.45
C ILE A 681 -31.49 -10.61 -5.48
N LYS A 682 -31.90 -11.54 -6.35
CA LYS A 682 -33.29 -12.01 -6.42
C LYS A 682 -33.66 -12.94 -5.27
N THR A 683 -32.74 -13.81 -4.85
CA THR A 683 -33.01 -14.81 -3.81
C THR A 683 -31.81 -14.94 -2.88
N PRO A 684 -31.84 -14.32 -1.69
CA PRO A 684 -30.79 -14.49 -0.70
C PRO A 684 -30.83 -15.90 -0.09
N LEU A 685 -29.66 -16.50 0.12
CA LEU A 685 -29.46 -17.81 0.77
C LEU A 685 -28.92 -17.69 2.19
N VAL A 686 -28.65 -16.46 2.64
CA VAL A 686 -28.10 -16.12 3.95
C VAL A 686 -28.97 -15.06 4.63
N LYS A 687 -28.77 -14.85 5.93
CA LYS A 687 -29.42 -13.82 6.74
C LYS A 687 -28.40 -13.08 7.61
N ALA A 688 -28.79 -11.92 8.14
CA ALA A 688 -27.96 -11.17 9.07
C ALA A 688 -27.53 -12.03 10.28
N GLY A 689 -26.25 -11.93 10.67
CA GLY A 689 -25.58 -12.71 11.70
C GLY A 689 -24.94 -14.01 11.21
N ASP A 690 -25.23 -14.47 9.99
CA ASP A 690 -24.57 -15.65 9.42
C ASP A 690 -23.09 -15.38 9.19
N LYS A 691 -22.24 -16.35 9.55
CA LYS A 691 -20.82 -16.37 9.15
C LYS A 691 -20.71 -17.10 7.83
N VAL A 692 -19.95 -16.52 6.90
CA VAL A 692 -19.68 -17.10 5.59
C VAL A 692 -18.18 -17.26 5.39
N ILE A 693 -17.82 -18.21 4.54
CA ILE A 693 -16.45 -18.36 4.04
C ILE A 693 -16.37 -18.00 2.55
N ALA A 694 -15.19 -17.61 2.09
CA ALA A 694 -14.90 -17.31 0.71
C ALA A 694 -15.35 -18.46 -0.21
N GLY A 695 -16.10 -18.15 -1.26
CA GLY A 695 -16.67 -19.14 -2.19
C GLY A 695 -17.96 -19.81 -1.72
N GLN A 696 -18.47 -19.52 -0.53
CA GLN A 696 -19.77 -20.03 -0.07
C GLN A 696 -20.94 -19.37 -0.83
N PRO A 697 -21.93 -20.13 -1.34
CA PRO A 697 -23.16 -19.58 -1.91
C PRO A 697 -23.90 -18.66 -0.94
N ILE A 698 -24.26 -17.45 -1.40
CA ILE A 698 -25.01 -16.45 -0.62
C ILE A 698 -26.32 -16.00 -1.28
N GLY A 699 -26.49 -16.22 -2.58
CA GLY A 699 -27.68 -15.76 -3.29
C GLY A 699 -27.77 -16.18 -4.75
N TYR A 700 -28.90 -15.88 -5.35
CA TYR A 700 -29.08 -15.83 -6.81
C TYR A 700 -29.47 -14.42 -7.21
N GLY A 701 -28.86 -13.92 -8.27
CA GLY A 701 -29.07 -12.60 -8.85
C GLY A 701 -30.36 -12.49 -9.67
N ILE A 702 -30.70 -11.26 -10.03
CA ILE A 702 -31.74 -10.96 -11.01
C ILE A 702 -31.23 -11.38 -12.40
N PRO A 703 -32.08 -11.97 -13.27
CA PRO A 703 -31.69 -12.32 -14.64
C PRO A 703 -31.12 -11.10 -15.38
N ALA A 704 -29.97 -11.28 -16.04
CA ALA A 704 -29.30 -10.22 -16.78
C ALA A 704 -30.17 -9.80 -17.98
N TYR A 705 -30.50 -8.51 -18.06
CA TYR A 705 -31.44 -7.98 -19.06
C TYR A 705 -30.96 -8.21 -20.51
N ASN A 706 -29.66 -8.01 -20.75
CA ASN A 706 -29.05 -8.09 -22.08
C ASN A 706 -28.18 -9.34 -22.28
N ASN A 707 -28.32 -10.38 -21.44
CA ASN A 707 -27.58 -11.63 -21.59
C ASN A 707 -28.38 -12.85 -21.11
N PRO A 708 -29.27 -13.41 -21.95
CA PRO A 708 -30.07 -14.58 -21.58
C PRO A 708 -29.20 -15.77 -21.11
N GLY A 709 -29.62 -16.41 -20.01
CA GLY A 709 -28.85 -17.50 -19.38
C GLY A 709 -27.78 -17.03 -18.39
N TYR A 710 -27.79 -15.74 -18.04
CA TYR A 710 -26.96 -15.15 -17.00
C TYR A 710 -27.82 -14.34 -16.02
N GLN A 711 -27.25 -14.06 -14.86
CA GLN A 711 -27.80 -13.23 -13.79
C GLN A 711 -26.77 -12.17 -13.37
N SER A 712 -27.25 -11.08 -12.78
CA SER A 712 -26.40 -10.02 -12.23
C SER A 712 -25.73 -10.47 -10.94
N GLY A 713 -24.44 -10.18 -10.81
CA GLY A 713 -23.64 -10.29 -9.60
C GLY A 713 -23.02 -8.95 -9.26
N GLU A 714 -23.82 -7.89 -9.31
CA GLU A 714 -23.40 -6.53 -8.99
C GLU A 714 -22.89 -6.41 -7.56
N PHE A 715 -21.79 -5.67 -7.39
CA PHE A 715 -21.07 -5.61 -6.13
C PHE A 715 -20.46 -4.23 -5.93
N VAL A 716 -20.39 -3.79 -4.68
CA VAL A 716 -19.59 -2.64 -4.28
C VAL A 716 -18.71 -3.04 -3.11
N LEU A 717 -17.47 -2.55 -3.08
CA LEU A 717 -16.54 -2.75 -1.99
C LEU A 717 -16.13 -1.42 -1.38
N GLY A 718 -16.17 -1.32 -0.05
CA GLY A 718 -15.67 -0.18 0.70
C GLY A 718 -14.59 -0.60 1.69
N ASP A 719 -13.56 0.24 1.81
CA ASP A 719 -12.47 0.06 2.78
C ASP A 719 -12.42 1.25 3.74
N ASN A 720 -12.77 1.02 5.02
CA ASN A 720 -12.72 2.03 6.09
C ASN A 720 -11.33 2.62 6.31
N ASN A 721 -10.27 1.99 5.80
CA ASN A 721 -8.90 2.43 5.95
C ASN A 721 -8.45 3.33 4.79
N ARG A 722 -9.19 3.43 3.68
CA ARG A 722 -8.80 4.22 2.49
C ARG A 722 -9.55 5.55 2.36
N ARG A 723 -8.89 6.55 1.78
CA ARG A 723 -9.41 7.94 1.59
C ARG A 723 -9.15 8.51 0.19
N ASP A 724 -8.65 7.68 -0.72
CA ASP A 724 -8.15 8.06 -2.04
C ASP A 724 -9.16 7.83 -3.17
N GLY A 725 -10.39 7.38 -2.85
CA GLY A 725 -11.48 7.16 -3.81
C GLY A 725 -12.79 7.86 -3.43
N VAL A 726 -13.84 7.64 -4.23
CA VAL A 726 -15.19 8.16 -3.96
C VAL A 726 -15.67 7.72 -2.58
N LYS A 727 -16.30 8.62 -1.82
CA LYS A 727 -16.94 8.29 -0.54
C LYS A 727 -17.88 7.08 -0.70
N SER A 728 -17.66 6.06 0.13
CA SER A 728 -18.47 4.85 0.10
C SER A 728 -19.78 5.01 0.87
N TRP A 729 -20.82 4.30 0.44
CA TRP A 729 -22.06 4.14 1.22
C TRP A 729 -22.08 2.87 2.07
N VAL A 730 -21.16 1.92 1.84
CA VAL A 730 -21.11 0.66 2.59
C VAL A 730 -20.19 0.72 3.81
N VAL A 731 -19.30 1.70 3.86
CA VAL A 731 -18.42 1.98 5.01
C VAL A 731 -18.60 3.40 5.51
N GLN A 732 -18.39 3.63 6.81
CA GLN A 732 -18.71 4.90 7.46
C GLN A 732 -17.71 6.01 7.15
N TYR A 733 -16.41 5.66 7.11
CA TYR A 733 -15.33 6.64 7.00
C TYR A 733 -14.47 6.46 5.74
N GLY A 734 -14.69 5.38 4.99
CA GLY A 734 -13.82 4.95 3.90
C GLY A 734 -14.27 5.37 2.49
N SER A 735 -13.47 4.94 1.53
CA SER A 735 -13.76 5.09 0.10
C SER A 735 -14.30 3.77 -0.49
N SER A 736 -15.11 3.89 -1.54
CA SER A 736 -15.38 2.77 -2.45
C SER A 736 -14.08 2.46 -3.20
N VAL A 737 -13.80 1.17 -3.35
CA VAL A 737 -12.53 0.65 -3.87
C VAL A 737 -12.82 -0.48 -4.85
N SER A 738 -11.93 -0.70 -5.82
CA SER A 738 -12.09 -1.82 -6.75
C SER A 738 -11.89 -3.16 -6.03
N PRO A 739 -12.83 -4.11 -6.11
CA PRO A 739 -12.66 -5.44 -5.55
C PRO A 739 -11.57 -6.23 -6.26
N PHE A 740 -11.24 -5.86 -7.50
CA PHE A 740 -10.21 -6.52 -8.28
C PHE A 740 -8.81 -6.25 -7.71
N ASP A 741 -8.59 -5.10 -7.06
CA ASP A 741 -7.32 -4.79 -6.37
C ASP A 741 -7.09 -5.74 -5.19
N TYR A 742 -8.16 -6.13 -4.51
CA TYR A 742 -8.15 -6.97 -3.30
C TYR A 742 -8.23 -8.48 -3.59
N LEU A 743 -8.30 -8.90 -4.85
CA LEU A 743 -8.25 -10.33 -5.20
C LEU A 743 -6.93 -10.96 -4.74
N ARG A 744 -7.00 -12.22 -4.28
CA ARG A 744 -5.83 -13.08 -4.11
C ARG A 744 -5.05 -13.14 -5.42
N ASP A 745 -3.72 -13.15 -5.34
CA ASP A 745 -2.87 -12.98 -6.52
C ASP A 745 -3.10 -14.09 -7.55
N GLU A 746 -3.29 -15.34 -7.14
CA GLU A 746 -3.58 -16.43 -8.07
C GLU A 746 -4.89 -16.23 -8.84
N ILE A 747 -5.92 -15.69 -8.18
CA ILE A 747 -7.23 -15.42 -8.79
C ILE A 747 -7.16 -14.20 -9.71
N LYS A 748 -6.45 -13.15 -9.27
CA LYS A 748 -6.18 -11.95 -10.04
C LYS A 748 -5.46 -12.29 -11.35
N GLN A 749 -4.43 -13.14 -11.31
CA GLN A 749 -3.70 -13.55 -12.51
C GLN A 749 -4.55 -14.39 -13.46
N GLN A 750 -5.38 -15.31 -12.93
CA GLN A 750 -6.32 -16.07 -13.75
C GLN A 750 -7.33 -15.16 -14.47
N LEU A 751 -7.89 -14.19 -13.74
CA LEU A 751 -8.82 -13.22 -14.29
C LEU A 751 -8.17 -12.38 -15.40
N ILE A 752 -6.98 -11.83 -15.15
CA ILE A 752 -6.23 -11.05 -16.15
C ILE A 752 -5.89 -11.89 -17.38
N SER A 753 -5.50 -13.15 -17.20
CA SER A 753 -5.20 -14.06 -18.31
C SER A 753 -6.42 -14.31 -19.20
N GLU A 754 -7.56 -14.66 -18.61
CA GLU A 754 -8.78 -14.90 -19.38
C GLU A 754 -9.31 -13.62 -20.03
N PHE A 755 -9.23 -12.49 -19.34
CA PHE A 755 -9.62 -11.19 -19.90
C PHE A 755 -8.70 -10.76 -21.04
N THR A 756 -7.39 -10.97 -20.91
CA THR A 756 -6.45 -10.68 -22.00
C THR A 756 -6.81 -11.45 -23.25
N LYS A 757 -7.05 -12.75 -23.10
CA LYS A 757 -7.41 -13.65 -24.20
C LYS A 757 -8.77 -13.33 -24.82
N GLN A 758 -9.78 -13.03 -24.02
CA GLN A 758 -11.17 -12.87 -24.48
C GLN A 758 -11.53 -11.44 -24.87
N VAL A 759 -10.77 -10.44 -24.39
CA VAL A 759 -11.09 -9.01 -24.56
C VAL A 759 -9.95 -8.26 -25.23
N ILE A 760 -8.74 -8.31 -24.67
CA ILE A 760 -7.60 -7.49 -25.16
C ILE A 760 -7.04 -7.98 -26.50
N GLU A 761 -6.78 -9.27 -26.66
CA GLU A 761 -6.30 -9.83 -27.93
C GLU A 761 -7.28 -9.58 -29.09
N PRO A 762 -8.61 -9.71 -28.90
CA PRO A 762 -9.58 -9.24 -29.88
C PRO A 762 -9.49 -7.74 -30.19
N TYR A 763 -9.23 -6.86 -29.23
CA TYR A 763 -9.00 -5.44 -29.51
C TYR A 763 -7.82 -5.23 -30.44
N ILE A 764 -6.68 -5.84 -30.12
CA ILE A 764 -5.44 -5.68 -30.88
C ILE A 764 -5.61 -6.21 -32.31
N SER A 765 -6.29 -7.35 -32.46
CA SER A 765 -6.46 -8.01 -33.76
C SER A 765 -7.55 -7.39 -34.63
N LYS A 766 -8.60 -6.79 -34.05
CA LYS A 766 -9.78 -6.30 -34.79
C LYS A 766 -10.00 -4.79 -34.73
N GLY A 767 -9.33 -4.07 -33.84
CA GLY A 767 -9.44 -2.62 -33.68
C GLY A 767 -10.83 -2.13 -33.26
N GLN A 768 -11.63 -2.95 -32.58
CA GLN A 768 -13.01 -2.66 -32.19
C GLN A 768 -13.24 -3.02 -30.72
N SER A 769 -14.21 -2.36 -30.06
CA SER A 769 -14.68 -2.76 -28.72
C SER A 769 -15.30 -4.16 -28.74
N ILE A 770 -15.41 -4.77 -27.56
CA ILE A 770 -15.86 -6.14 -27.35
C ILE A 770 -16.93 -6.04 -26.28
N GLU A 771 -18.17 -6.23 -26.71
CA GLU A 771 -19.36 -6.12 -25.84
C GLU A 771 -19.36 -4.78 -25.09
N THR A 772 -19.29 -4.80 -23.75
CA THR A 772 -19.36 -3.58 -22.91
C THR A 772 -18.00 -3.00 -22.58
N VAL A 773 -16.92 -3.76 -22.78
CA VAL A 773 -15.57 -3.32 -22.41
C VAL A 773 -14.98 -2.48 -23.54
N ASN A 774 -14.35 -1.36 -23.17
CA ASN A 774 -13.77 -0.39 -24.09
C ASN A 774 -12.24 -0.37 -24.05
N PRO A 775 -11.54 -0.18 -25.19
CA PRO A 775 -10.07 -0.19 -25.24
C PRO A 775 -9.41 1.03 -24.58
N TRP A 776 -10.14 2.14 -24.37
CA TRP A 776 -9.64 3.32 -23.66
C TRP A 776 -9.73 3.21 -22.13
N GLU A 777 -10.42 2.20 -21.62
CA GLU A 777 -10.62 1.88 -20.19
C GLU A 777 -10.56 0.37 -19.99
N SER A 778 -9.45 -0.20 -20.46
CA SER A 778 -9.29 -1.64 -20.61
C SER A 778 -8.89 -2.37 -19.33
N TYR A 779 -8.76 -1.67 -18.20
CA TYR A 779 -8.30 -2.23 -16.94
C TYR A 779 -9.49 -2.59 -16.05
N PHE A 780 -9.30 -3.46 -15.06
CA PHE A 780 -10.32 -3.73 -14.04
C PHE A 780 -10.44 -2.60 -13.02
N THR A 781 -9.36 -1.83 -12.84
CA THR A 781 -9.32 -0.64 -12.00
C THR A 781 -8.79 0.52 -12.84
N ASN A 782 -9.69 1.41 -13.26
CA ASN A 782 -9.39 2.61 -14.02
C ASN A 782 -9.33 3.83 -13.08
N PRO A 783 -8.55 4.87 -13.42
CA PRO A 783 -8.42 6.03 -12.56
C PRO A 783 -9.76 6.78 -12.52
N LEU A 784 -10.21 7.12 -11.31
CA LEU A 784 -11.33 8.06 -11.15
C LEU A 784 -10.92 9.40 -11.76
N LEU A 785 -11.74 9.92 -12.68
CA LEU A 785 -11.37 11.08 -13.49
C LEU A 785 -11.65 12.41 -12.77
N ILE A 786 -10.86 12.69 -11.73
CA ILE A 786 -10.92 13.96 -10.99
C ILE A 786 -9.96 14.99 -11.62
N HIS A 787 -10.49 16.14 -12.02
CA HIS A 787 -9.74 17.16 -12.76
C HIS A 787 -8.53 17.71 -11.98
N LYS A 788 -8.55 17.76 -10.64
CA LYS A 788 -7.42 18.16 -9.78
C LYS A 788 -6.10 17.46 -10.10
N GLN A 789 -6.13 16.27 -10.69
CA GLN A 789 -4.96 15.52 -11.10
C GLN A 789 -4.43 15.91 -12.51
N ASN A 790 -5.16 16.78 -13.22
CA ASN A 790 -4.94 17.17 -14.62
C ASN A 790 -4.90 18.69 -14.80
N LYS A 791 -4.35 19.42 -13.81
CA LYS A 791 -4.32 20.88 -13.82
C LYS A 791 -3.72 21.46 -15.10
N GLY A 792 -4.29 22.57 -15.56
CA GLY A 792 -3.94 23.25 -16.80
C GLY A 792 -4.50 22.58 -18.06
N THR A 793 -5.35 21.56 -17.93
CA THR A 793 -5.96 20.86 -19.06
C THR A 793 -7.48 20.75 -18.90
N ILE A 794 -8.23 20.43 -19.95
CA ILE A 794 -9.70 20.22 -19.84
C ILE A 794 -10.07 18.78 -19.45
N VAL A 795 -9.08 17.91 -19.21
CA VAL A 795 -9.30 16.52 -18.79
C VAL A 795 -9.99 16.51 -17.44
N GLY A 796 -11.10 15.76 -17.33
CA GLY A 796 -11.90 15.72 -16.12
C GLY A 796 -13.32 15.22 -16.35
N GLU A 797 -13.98 14.91 -15.24
CA GLU A 797 -15.44 14.75 -15.16
C GLU A 797 -16.09 16.07 -14.71
N TRP A 798 -17.01 16.57 -15.52
CA TRP A 798 -17.54 17.92 -15.42
C TRP A 798 -19.07 17.92 -15.32
N TYR A 799 -19.61 18.52 -14.26
CA TYR A 799 -21.06 18.63 -14.01
C TYR A 799 -21.59 19.98 -14.41
N LEU A 800 -22.68 20.00 -15.16
CA LEU A 800 -23.29 21.21 -15.64
C LEU A 800 -23.81 22.03 -14.46
N LYS A 801 -23.34 23.28 -14.35
CA LYS A 801 -23.64 24.19 -13.24
C LYS A 801 -24.44 25.42 -13.66
N SER A 802 -24.31 25.85 -14.92
CA SER A 802 -25.01 27.05 -15.42
C SER A 802 -26.53 26.88 -15.53
N LYS A 803 -27.06 25.65 -15.41
CA LYS A 803 -28.50 25.37 -15.41
C LYS A 803 -28.84 24.10 -14.63
N LYS A 804 -30.13 23.91 -14.35
CA LYS A 804 -30.68 22.68 -13.76
C LYS A 804 -30.61 21.53 -14.77
N TRP A 805 -30.37 20.34 -14.25
CA TRP A 805 -30.38 19.10 -15.02
C TRP A 805 -31.80 18.82 -15.51
N ALA A 806 -31.93 18.58 -16.81
CA ALA A 806 -33.22 18.42 -17.47
C ALA A 806 -33.03 17.74 -18.83
N LYS A 807 -34.06 17.02 -19.27
CA LYS A 807 -34.06 16.35 -20.57
C LYS A 807 -34.13 17.32 -21.75
N ASP A 808 -33.01 17.94 -22.09
CA ASP A 808 -32.86 18.92 -23.17
C ASP A 808 -31.55 18.75 -23.97
N ASP A 809 -31.19 19.69 -24.85
CA ASP A 809 -30.04 19.51 -25.76
C ASP A 809 -28.66 19.72 -25.11
N SER A 810 -28.57 20.13 -23.84
CA SER A 810 -27.27 20.31 -23.18
C SER A 810 -26.90 19.09 -22.34
N PRO A 811 -25.68 18.56 -22.47
CA PRO A 811 -25.22 17.49 -21.60
C PRO A 811 -25.07 17.98 -20.16
N ASP A 812 -25.70 17.27 -19.22
CA ASP A 812 -25.56 17.50 -17.78
C ASP A 812 -24.17 17.09 -17.28
N ILE A 813 -23.58 16.09 -17.92
CA ILE A 813 -22.26 15.57 -17.61
C ILE A 813 -21.43 15.52 -18.88
N ILE A 814 -20.20 16.04 -18.82
CA ILE A 814 -19.19 15.87 -19.87
C ILE A 814 -17.94 15.26 -19.25
N ILE A 815 -17.44 14.20 -19.86
CA ILE A 815 -16.22 13.50 -19.45
C ILE A 815 -15.21 13.60 -20.57
N LEU A 816 -14.05 14.15 -20.25
CA LEU A 816 -12.96 14.35 -21.18
C LEU A 816 -11.80 13.45 -20.77
N LEU A 817 -11.82 12.22 -21.27
CA LEU A 817 -10.82 11.19 -21.02
C LEU A 817 -9.60 11.42 -21.90
N LYS A 818 -8.41 11.37 -21.30
CA LYS A 818 -7.16 11.32 -22.04
C LYS A 818 -6.85 9.87 -22.43
N ALA A 819 -6.28 9.67 -23.62
CA ALA A 819 -5.73 8.37 -24.01
C ALA A 819 -4.59 7.96 -23.06
N ASN A 820 -4.90 7.12 -22.07
CA ASN A 820 -3.97 6.69 -21.04
C ASN A 820 -3.70 5.17 -21.09
N THR A 821 -3.97 4.51 -22.23
CA THR A 821 -3.73 3.08 -22.39
C THR A 821 -2.83 2.81 -23.58
N LYS A 822 -1.97 1.81 -23.49
CA LYS A 822 -1.20 1.33 -24.65
C LYS A 822 -2.06 0.71 -25.77
N TYR A 823 -3.35 0.48 -25.52
CA TYR A 823 -4.29 -0.14 -26.46
C TYR A 823 -5.12 0.88 -27.25
N TYR A 824 -5.13 2.14 -26.81
CA TYR A 824 -5.93 3.19 -27.43
C TYR A 824 -5.24 4.55 -27.30
N ASN A 825 -5.08 5.26 -28.43
CA ASN A 825 -4.25 6.46 -28.52
C ASN A 825 -5.02 7.76 -28.82
N GLN A 826 -6.36 7.73 -28.78
CA GLN A 826 -7.19 8.91 -29.02
C GLN A 826 -7.89 9.34 -27.72
N ASN A 827 -8.01 10.64 -27.47
CA ASN A 827 -8.79 11.10 -26.32
C ASN A 827 -10.27 10.88 -26.58
N ARG A 828 -11.04 10.64 -25.51
CA ARG A 828 -12.46 10.29 -25.59
C ARG A 828 -13.33 11.30 -24.88
N VAL A 829 -14.44 11.66 -25.52
CA VAL A 829 -15.49 12.47 -24.92
C VAL A 829 -16.72 11.60 -24.76
N VAL A 830 -17.30 11.64 -23.57
CA VAL A 830 -18.61 11.11 -23.26
C VAL A 830 -19.44 12.29 -22.77
N ALA A 831 -20.61 12.48 -23.35
CA ALA A 831 -21.52 13.54 -22.97
C ALA A 831 -22.89 12.92 -22.73
N SER A 832 -23.47 13.18 -21.56
CA SER A 832 -24.70 12.55 -21.11
C SER A 832 -25.62 13.54 -20.44
N ASP A 833 -26.91 13.29 -20.59
CA ASP A 833 -27.95 13.68 -19.65
C ASP A 833 -27.89 12.73 -18.45
N HIS A 834 -28.47 13.11 -17.31
CA HIS A 834 -28.44 12.34 -16.07
C HIS A 834 -28.66 10.82 -16.25
N GLU A 835 -29.52 10.41 -17.19
CA GLU A 835 -29.88 9.00 -17.44
C GLU A 835 -29.58 8.52 -18.87
N GLU A 836 -29.18 9.41 -19.79
CA GLU A 836 -29.09 9.07 -21.22
C GLU A 836 -27.82 9.64 -21.86
N GLU A 837 -27.06 8.77 -22.54
CA GLU A 837 -25.94 9.20 -23.37
C GLU A 837 -26.42 10.10 -24.51
N ARG A 838 -25.83 11.30 -24.63
CA ARG A 838 -26.12 12.27 -25.70
C ARG A 838 -25.22 12.05 -26.89
N PHE A 839 -23.92 11.94 -26.65
CA PHE A 839 -22.97 11.55 -27.67
C PHE A 839 -21.68 11.01 -27.06
N VAL A 840 -20.98 10.20 -27.85
CA VAL A 840 -19.62 9.77 -27.59
C VAL A 840 -18.75 10.10 -28.79
N GLY A 841 -17.47 10.31 -28.55
CA GLY A 841 -16.59 10.76 -29.61
C GLY A 841 -15.13 10.80 -29.21
N THR A 842 -14.33 11.39 -30.09
CA THR A 842 -12.96 11.77 -29.76
C THR A 842 -12.85 13.27 -29.59
N TRP A 843 -11.81 13.74 -28.91
CA TRP A 843 -11.57 15.17 -28.77
C TRP A 843 -10.09 15.55 -28.85
N GLU A 844 -9.86 16.78 -29.26
CA GLU A 844 -8.54 17.42 -29.26
C GLU A 844 -8.69 18.85 -28.75
N ALA A 845 -7.68 19.38 -28.05
CA ALA A 845 -7.68 20.75 -27.57
C ALA A 845 -6.34 21.43 -27.87
N ASP A 846 -6.41 22.69 -28.26
CA ASP A 846 -5.29 23.61 -28.32
C ASP A 846 -5.41 24.59 -27.14
N TYR A 847 -4.52 24.43 -26.18
CA TYR A 847 -4.49 25.22 -24.94
C TYR A 847 -3.99 26.65 -25.15
N ASN A 848 -3.26 26.93 -26.24
CA ASN A 848 -2.78 28.27 -26.54
C ASN A 848 -3.90 29.15 -27.10
N SER A 849 -4.65 28.62 -28.07
CA SER A 849 -5.81 29.30 -28.65
C SER A 849 -7.09 29.12 -27.83
N LYS A 850 -7.06 28.25 -26.81
CA LYS A 850 -8.22 27.88 -25.98
C LYS A 850 -9.38 27.34 -26.81
N THR A 851 -9.07 26.52 -27.80
CA THR A 851 -10.05 25.89 -28.71
C THR A 851 -10.03 24.37 -28.56
N PHE A 852 -11.13 23.72 -28.88
CA PHE A 852 -11.22 22.25 -28.94
C PHE A 852 -12.08 21.78 -30.11
N ILE A 853 -11.92 20.52 -30.48
CA ILE A 853 -12.78 19.83 -31.45
C ILE A 853 -13.34 18.57 -30.78
N PHE A 854 -14.64 18.35 -30.87
CA PHE A 854 -15.26 17.05 -30.64
C PHE A 854 -15.62 16.40 -31.96
N ASN A 855 -15.23 15.15 -32.15
CA ASN A 855 -15.71 14.30 -33.24
C ASN A 855 -16.79 13.36 -32.68
N SER A 856 -18.01 13.88 -32.65
CA SER A 856 -19.19 13.23 -32.10
C SER A 856 -19.74 12.17 -33.07
N ASN A 857 -20.12 11.00 -32.53
CA ASN A 857 -20.85 9.98 -33.29
C ASN A 857 -22.24 10.43 -33.75
N VAL A 858 -22.84 11.43 -33.10
CA VAL A 858 -24.18 11.95 -33.41
C VAL A 858 -24.11 13.20 -34.28
N TYR A 859 -23.25 14.16 -33.91
CA TYR A 859 -23.23 15.49 -34.52
C TYR A 859 -22.08 15.71 -35.52
N GLY A 860 -21.16 14.76 -35.64
CA GLY A 860 -19.92 14.93 -36.41
C GLY A 860 -18.96 15.90 -35.74
N LEU A 861 -18.28 16.75 -36.52
CA LEU A 861 -17.30 17.70 -36.02
C LEU A 861 -17.97 18.92 -35.37
N LEU A 862 -17.72 19.08 -34.07
CA LEU A 862 -18.08 20.25 -33.27
C LEU A 862 -16.81 21.03 -32.94
N TYR A 863 -16.78 22.29 -33.32
CA TYR A 863 -15.68 23.21 -33.05
C TYR A 863 -16.07 24.06 -31.84
N GLY A 864 -15.20 24.14 -30.85
CA GLY A 864 -15.48 24.83 -29.61
C GLY A 864 -14.35 25.69 -29.07
N ILE A 865 -14.71 26.55 -28.12
CA ILE A 865 -13.82 27.38 -27.32
C ILE A 865 -14.04 27.06 -25.84
N PHE A 866 -13.00 27.22 -25.03
CA PHE A 866 -13.09 26.95 -23.60
C PHE A 866 -12.41 28.01 -22.73
N GLU A 867 -12.87 28.11 -21.49
CA GLU A 867 -12.23 28.85 -20.42
C GLU A 867 -12.20 27.96 -19.18
N LEU A 868 -11.00 27.82 -18.60
CA LEU A 868 -10.74 26.99 -17.44
C LEU A 868 -10.32 27.90 -16.29
N ASP A 869 -11.04 27.81 -15.16
CA ASP A 869 -10.72 28.49 -13.91
C ASP A 869 -10.47 27.45 -12.81
N GLU A 870 -9.24 27.39 -12.33
CA GLU A 870 -8.77 26.47 -11.29
C GLU A 870 -8.47 27.20 -9.97
N SER A 871 -8.86 28.48 -9.85
CA SER A 871 -8.56 29.29 -8.66
C SER A 871 -9.44 28.97 -7.46
N GLY A 872 -10.60 28.35 -7.71
CA GLY A 872 -11.56 27.93 -6.69
C GLY A 872 -11.26 26.56 -6.06
N PRO A 873 -12.06 26.15 -5.05
CA PRO A 873 -11.95 24.83 -4.41
C PRO A 873 -12.29 23.64 -5.33
N ARG A 874 -13.05 23.92 -6.39
CA ARG A 874 -13.35 23.03 -7.52
C ARG A 874 -13.17 23.85 -8.80
N ALA A 875 -12.52 23.27 -9.80
CA ALA A 875 -12.33 23.96 -11.07
C ALA A 875 -13.67 24.16 -11.80
N THR A 876 -13.76 25.18 -12.64
CA THR A 876 -14.89 25.38 -13.55
C THR A 876 -14.42 25.42 -15.00
N LEU A 877 -15.19 24.77 -15.87
CA LEU A 877 -14.95 24.70 -17.30
C LEU A 877 -16.13 25.32 -18.04
N LYS A 878 -15.91 26.48 -18.65
CA LYS A 878 -16.89 27.13 -19.51
C LYS A 878 -16.60 26.78 -20.97
N ILE A 879 -17.59 26.27 -21.69
CA ILE A 879 -17.46 25.86 -23.09
C ILE A 879 -18.58 26.40 -23.96
N GLU A 880 -18.28 26.58 -25.24
CA GLU A 880 -19.27 26.78 -26.29
C GLU A 880 -18.77 26.09 -27.56
N TYR A 881 -19.65 25.40 -28.28
CA TYR A 881 -19.29 24.66 -29.49
C TYR A 881 -20.42 24.67 -30.52
N GLN A 882 -20.06 24.55 -31.80
CA GLN A 882 -20.99 24.52 -32.92
C GLN A 882 -20.41 23.76 -34.12
N THR A 883 -21.23 23.44 -35.12
CA THR A 883 -20.76 22.80 -36.37
C THR A 883 -20.13 23.83 -37.32
N GLY A 884 -19.20 23.35 -38.16
CA GLY A 884 -18.66 24.09 -39.31
C GLY A 884 -17.55 25.13 -39.02
N SER A 885 -17.51 25.76 -37.85
CA SER A 885 -16.45 26.72 -37.48
C SER A 885 -16.37 26.99 -35.98
N TYR A 886 -15.20 27.42 -35.49
CA TYR A 886 -15.03 27.85 -34.10
C TYR A 886 -15.92 29.07 -33.76
N PRO A 887 -16.59 29.07 -32.59
CA PRO A 887 -17.24 30.27 -32.06
C PRO A 887 -16.24 31.43 -31.97
N GLN A 888 -16.69 32.65 -32.27
CA GLN A 888 -15.82 33.85 -32.21
C GLN A 888 -15.62 34.37 -30.78
N GLY A 889 -16.42 33.88 -29.83
CA GLY A 889 -16.43 34.23 -28.41
C GLY A 889 -17.62 33.58 -27.72
N PHE A 890 -17.67 33.67 -26.40
CA PHE A 890 -18.81 33.14 -25.63
C PHE A 890 -20.06 33.99 -25.83
N SER A 891 -21.19 33.31 -25.99
CA SER A 891 -22.53 33.87 -26.12
C SER A 891 -23.44 33.35 -24.99
N ASP A 892 -24.75 33.61 -25.12
CA ASP A 892 -25.80 33.07 -24.27
C ASP A 892 -25.96 31.54 -24.41
N LYS A 893 -25.30 30.92 -25.40
CA LYS A 893 -25.24 29.46 -25.59
C LYS A 893 -24.12 28.77 -24.80
N SER A 894 -23.24 29.55 -24.16
CA SER A 894 -22.15 28.97 -23.38
C SER A 894 -22.66 28.20 -22.16
N LEU A 895 -22.04 27.06 -21.89
CA LEU A 895 -22.35 26.20 -20.76
C LEU A 895 -21.18 26.24 -19.78
N THR A 896 -21.47 26.39 -18.50
CA THR A 896 -20.45 26.35 -17.43
C THR A 896 -20.62 25.09 -16.63
N TYR A 897 -19.56 24.31 -16.59
CA TYR A 897 -19.43 23.09 -15.81
C TYR A 897 -18.53 23.31 -14.59
N ILE A 898 -18.68 22.45 -13.60
CA ILE A 898 -17.84 22.37 -12.41
C ILE A 898 -17.26 20.97 -12.29
N GLU A 899 -15.99 20.87 -11.93
CA GLU A 899 -15.30 19.60 -11.66
C GLU A 899 -16.11 18.78 -10.64
N ARG A 900 -16.31 17.49 -10.85
CA ARG A 900 -16.95 16.57 -9.88
C ARG A 900 -16.17 16.47 -8.55
N ASP A 901 -16.89 16.32 -7.43
CA ASP A 901 -16.30 16.00 -6.12
C ASP A 901 -16.21 14.48 -5.84
N ALA A 902 -15.38 14.07 -4.88
CA ALA A 902 -15.15 12.66 -4.52
C ALA A 902 -16.30 12.05 -3.70
N VAL A 903 -17.55 12.30 -4.11
CA VAL A 903 -18.77 11.77 -3.50
C VAL A 903 -19.67 11.14 -4.57
N GLN A 904 -20.76 10.53 -4.12
CA GLN A 904 -21.76 9.93 -5.00
C GLN A 904 -22.36 10.97 -5.95
N ARG A 905 -22.58 10.60 -7.22
CA ARG A 905 -23.12 11.49 -8.27
C ARG A 905 -24.36 12.26 -7.80
N GLY A 906 -25.33 11.52 -7.24
CA GLY A 906 -26.58 12.11 -6.75
C GLY A 906 -26.40 13.05 -5.55
N GLU A 907 -25.45 12.75 -4.67
CA GLU A 907 -25.07 13.61 -3.54
C GLU A 907 -24.45 14.91 -4.04
N ASP A 908 -23.49 14.83 -4.99
CA ASP A 908 -22.83 16.00 -5.55
C ASP A 908 -23.80 16.89 -6.35
N ALA A 909 -24.59 16.30 -7.25
CA ALA A 909 -25.56 17.03 -8.07
C ALA A 909 -26.65 17.72 -7.22
N THR A 910 -27.05 17.09 -6.11
CA THR A 910 -27.99 17.70 -5.15
C THR A 910 -27.33 18.82 -4.37
N ALA A 911 -26.09 18.64 -3.89
CA ALA A 911 -25.33 19.64 -3.15
C ALA A 911 -25.03 20.89 -4.00
N LEU A 912 -24.77 20.70 -5.30
CA LEU A 912 -24.65 21.77 -6.29
C LEU A 912 -25.98 22.47 -6.60
N GLY A 913 -27.10 21.88 -6.17
CA GLY A 913 -28.43 22.36 -6.48
C GLY A 913 -28.73 22.33 -7.97
N VAL A 914 -28.15 21.40 -8.73
CA VAL A 914 -28.41 21.24 -10.18
C VAL A 914 -29.43 20.14 -10.45
N TRP A 915 -29.53 19.16 -9.55
CA TRP A 915 -30.49 18.06 -9.59
C TRP A 915 -31.32 17.99 -8.30
N SER A 916 -32.47 17.34 -8.35
CA SER A 916 -33.32 17.07 -7.19
C SER A 916 -33.98 15.71 -7.39
N PRO A 917 -33.79 14.74 -6.47
CA PRO A 917 -34.45 13.44 -6.59
C PRO A 917 -35.96 13.66 -6.55
N THR A 918 -36.67 13.17 -7.57
CA THR A 918 -38.14 13.15 -7.61
C THR A 918 -38.71 11.92 -6.96
#